data_AF-A0A8T5KCJ6-F1
#
_entry.id   AF-A0A8T5KCJ6-F1
#
_cell.length_a   1.000
_cell.length_b   1.000
_cell.length_c   1.000
_cell.angle_alpha   90.00
_cell.angle_beta   90.00
_cell.angle_gamma   90.00
#
_symmetry.space_group_name_H-M   'P 1'
#
loop_
_entity.id
_entity.type
_entity.pdbx_description
1 polymer ?
#
loop_
_entity_poly.entity_id
_entity_poly.type
_entity_poly.pdbx_seq_one_letter_code
_entity_poly.pdbx_strand_id
1 'polypeptide(L)'
;MDHEYTAVELPALEQLKALGYTFVPGAELAAGTVERDSFRDVVLEGRFRSAIKRINPWISEDNLNKVTRDLTVIQAASLLEANQLFYEALVKYLSYEQDLGSGRKGQTVRIIDFDAPENNEFLVASQFRVQGPNEPIIPDIVVFVNGLPLAVIECKSPYISEPMATGIDQLLRYTNSRHPLSNEGAERLFWYNQLLVSTYGDQARLGTISSLAEHYLEWKDPYPADLQDLGTSPSSQSILLAGVFSPANLLDLIRSFIVFDTVDGKTIKKIARYQQYRAVHKAIERLKTPGGKRDRGGVVWHTQGSGKSLTMVFTAARMRRDPALRDYKLVFLTDRTTLDQQLTGTFQRCQDETVYHAANIAELKQLLRKDSSDLVTCMLQKFQEDEWGKAEELNTSDRIVLMVDEAHRGQYGGLGTNINVALPNAAKIAFTGTPLIRSQKTTNEFGTYIDTYRIDEAVRDGATVQIVYEGRESRTKVTGDSLDRLFEEYFSEKTPEERAEIRRRYGKEQAVLEAPKRIEVVCADLLEHYQSHIQPNGFKAMIVTGSRKAAVTYKEALDELGAPESAVVISGLHNDDPMFHPYTDKSKIRQAIQRFVQPDDPLSIVIVKDMLLTGFDVPVCQVMYLDRKLVEHGLLQAIARVNRTRQNKSRGYIVDYYGLSDYLQEALEVFSKDDIEGALKPIKDELPKLERRHAIAMAFFTGIDRRDTEACVLSLEDEQRRSEFSIAVKRFFEIMDIIMPNPLAAPYIADMKWLGLIQIRARNLYRPADPDGLA
;
A
#
# COMPACT_ATOMS: atom_id res chain seq x y z
N MET A 1 16.69 17.40 -31.85
CA MET A 1 15.40 17.86 -31.30
C MET A 1 15.42 17.50 -29.84
N ASP A 2 14.97 18.39 -28.96
CA ASP A 2 14.80 18.01 -27.56
C ASP A 2 13.58 17.09 -27.45
N HIS A 3 13.86 15.79 -27.35
CA HIS A 3 12.84 14.75 -27.27
C HIS A 3 12.06 14.82 -25.95
N GLU A 4 12.64 15.38 -24.90
CA GLU A 4 11.96 15.59 -23.61
C GLU A 4 10.84 16.64 -23.77
N TYR A 5 11.19 17.81 -24.31
CA TYR A 5 10.21 18.86 -24.55
C TYR A 5 9.11 18.41 -25.52
N THR A 6 9.48 17.86 -26.67
CA THR A 6 8.52 17.56 -27.74
C THR A 6 7.63 16.35 -27.46
N ALA A 7 8.15 15.31 -26.80
CA ALA A 7 7.38 14.08 -26.55
C ALA A 7 6.65 14.06 -25.20
N VAL A 8 7.04 14.92 -24.24
CA VAL A 8 6.56 14.81 -22.85
C VAL A 8 6.05 16.15 -22.31
N GLU A 9 6.92 17.17 -22.22
CA GLU A 9 6.58 18.45 -21.59
C GLU A 9 5.48 19.19 -22.38
N LEU A 10 5.64 19.35 -23.70
CA LEU A 10 4.68 20.05 -24.54
C LEU A 10 3.30 19.36 -24.55
N PRO A 11 3.18 18.03 -24.73
CA PRO A 11 1.90 17.33 -24.56
C PRO A 11 1.27 17.52 -23.18
N ALA A 12 2.07 17.56 -22.09
CA ALA A 12 1.55 17.82 -20.74
C ALA A 12 0.99 19.25 -20.63
N LEU A 13 1.72 20.25 -21.13
CA LEU A 13 1.29 21.65 -21.14
C LEU A 13 0.01 21.85 -21.96
N GLU A 14 -0.11 21.24 -23.14
CA GLU A 14 -1.32 21.34 -23.96
C GLU A 14 -2.53 20.68 -23.29
N GLN A 15 -2.35 19.54 -22.61
CA GLN A 15 -3.43 18.94 -21.85
C GLN A 15 -3.84 19.79 -20.64
N LEU A 16 -2.89 20.36 -19.91
CA LEU A 16 -3.18 21.27 -18.79
C LEU A 16 -3.92 22.53 -19.28
N LYS A 17 -3.54 23.09 -20.43
CA LYS A 17 -4.30 24.17 -21.08
C LYS A 17 -5.73 23.75 -21.43
N ALA A 18 -5.91 22.55 -21.98
CA ALA A 18 -7.23 22.00 -22.28
C ALA A 18 -8.10 21.80 -21.02
N LEU A 19 -7.47 21.55 -19.86
CA LEU A 19 -8.13 21.47 -18.55
C LEU A 19 -8.45 22.85 -17.94
N GLY A 20 -8.07 23.96 -18.60
CA GLY A 20 -8.39 25.32 -18.19
C GLY A 20 -7.26 26.09 -17.50
N TYR A 21 -6.02 25.58 -17.51
CA TYR A 21 -4.88 26.28 -16.93
C TYR A 21 -4.33 27.36 -17.87
N THR A 22 -4.01 28.52 -17.30
CA THR A 22 -3.25 29.55 -18.03
C THR A 22 -1.79 29.13 -18.10
N PHE A 23 -1.25 28.99 -19.31
CA PHE A 23 0.18 28.69 -19.50
C PHE A 23 1.01 29.98 -19.53
N VAL A 24 2.13 29.99 -18.79
CA VAL A 24 3.11 31.08 -18.81
C VAL A 24 4.53 30.49 -18.91
N PRO A 25 5.34 30.89 -19.90
CA PRO A 25 6.76 30.49 -19.94
C PRO A 25 7.52 30.98 -18.69
N GLY A 26 8.38 30.16 -18.10
CA GLY A 26 9.14 30.53 -16.90
C GLY A 26 10.04 31.76 -17.06
N ALA A 27 10.45 32.08 -18.30
CA ALA A 27 11.17 33.32 -18.62
C ALA A 27 10.33 34.58 -18.36
N GLU A 28 9.00 34.51 -18.48
CA GLU A 28 8.08 35.60 -18.14
C GLU A 28 7.82 35.72 -16.64
N LEU A 29 8.23 34.71 -15.86
CA LEU A 29 8.24 34.69 -14.39
C LEU A 29 9.68 34.77 -13.84
N ALA A 30 10.60 35.38 -14.59
CA ALA A 30 11.97 35.58 -14.14
C ALA A 30 12.08 36.69 -13.08
N ALA A 31 13.21 36.74 -12.38
CA ALA A 31 13.51 37.84 -11.46
C ALA A 31 13.53 39.19 -12.18
N GLY A 32 12.90 40.21 -11.58
CA GLY A 32 12.76 41.54 -12.15
C GLY A 32 11.56 41.71 -13.09
N THR A 33 10.70 40.70 -13.18
CA THR A 33 9.36 40.81 -13.80
C THR A 33 8.35 41.37 -12.80
N VAL A 34 7.15 41.73 -13.27
CA VAL A 34 6.06 42.19 -12.38
C VAL A 34 5.62 41.10 -11.38
N GLU A 35 5.93 39.83 -11.68
CA GLU A 35 5.48 38.69 -10.89
C GLU A 35 6.47 38.29 -9.78
N ARG A 36 7.78 38.53 -9.97
CA ARG A 36 8.85 38.13 -9.04
C ARG A 36 9.99 39.14 -8.99
N ASP A 37 10.33 39.61 -7.79
CA ASP A 37 11.49 40.47 -7.56
C ASP A 37 12.81 39.67 -7.59
N SER A 38 12.76 38.41 -7.14
CA SER A 38 13.93 37.54 -6.99
C SER A 38 13.65 36.09 -7.42
N PHE A 39 14.70 35.38 -7.85
CA PHE A 39 14.62 33.93 -8.07
C PHE A 39 14.41 33.14 -6.76
N ARG A 40 14.49 33.78 -5.59
CA ARG A 40 14.13 33.20 -4.29
C ARG A 40 12.63 33.25 -4.02
N ASP A 41 11.89 34.09 -4.74
CA ASP A 41 10.44 34.21 -4.58
C ASP A 41 9.81 33.03 -5.31
N VAL A 42 9.03 32.24 -4.59
CA VAL A 42 8.37 31.03 -5.13
C VAL A 42 6.86 31.18 -5.20
N VAL A 43 6.30 32.14 -4.46
CA VAL A 43 4.90 32.53 -4.51
C VAL A 43 4.77 33.73 -5.43
N LEU A 44 3.81 33.70 -6.35
CA LEU A 44 3.45 34.85 -7.18
C LEU A 44 2.57 35.79 -6.35
N GLU A 45 3.21 36.60 -5.51
CA GLU A 45 2.55 37.35 -4.43
C GLU A 45 1.44 38.28 -4.94
N GLY A 46 1.67 38.96 -6.08
CA GLY A 46 0.66 39.85 -6.69
C GLY A 46 -0.65 39.10 -7.03
N ARG A 47 -0.52 37.91 -7.62
CA ARG A 47 -1.66 37.02 -7.93
C ARG A 47 -2.31 36.49 -6.67
N PHE A 48 -1.50 36.07 -5.70
CA PHE A 48 -1.98 35.59 -4.41
C PHE A 48 -2.82 36.64 -3.67
N ARG A 49 -2.31 37.87 -3.54
CA ARG A 49 -3.05 38.98 -2.91
C ARG A 49 -4.34 39.30 -3.65
N SER A 50 -4.32 39.25 -4.97
CA SER A 50 -5.51 39.47 -5.81
C SER A 50 -6.57 38.37 -5.60
N ALA A 51 -6.15 37.11 -5.51
CA ALA A 51 -7.03 35.98 -5.24
C ALA A 51 -7.64 36.05 -3.84
N ILE A 52 -6.86 36.39 -2.80
CA ILE A 52 -7.39 36.55 -1.43
C ILE A 52 -8.47 37.63 -1.39
N LYS A 53 -8.26 38.79 -2.04
CA LYS A 53 -9.28 39.84 -2.16
C LYS A 53 -10.52 39.36 -2.92
N ARG A 54 -10.34 38.59 -4.00
CA ARG A 54 -11.45 38.05 -4.81
C ARG A 54 -12.32 37.09 -4.00
N ILE A 55 -11.70 36.16 -3.25
CA ILE A 55 -12.39 35.14 -2.45
C ILE A 55 -12.97 35.73 -1.15
N ASN A 56 -12.33 36.77 -0.61
CA ASN A 56 -12.70 37.42 0.65
C ASN A 56 -12.88 38.93 0.42
N PRO A 57 -13.95 39.37 -0.28
CA PRO A 57 -14.13 40.77 -0.67
C PRO A 57 -14.28 41.72 0.52
N TRP A 58 -14.53 41.17 1.71
CA TRP A 58 -14.60 41.91 2.96
C TRP A 58 -13.22 42.28 3.52
N ILE A 59 -12.12 41.65 3.09
CA ILE A 59 -10.82 41.76 3.74
C ILE A 59 -10.21 43.18 3.60
N SER A 60 -9.74 43.73 4.71
CA SER A 60 -8.99 45.00 4.71
C SER A 60 -7.55 44.82 4.24
N GLU A 61 -6.89 45.90 3.80
CA GLU A 61 -5.47 45.87 3.41
C GLU A 61 -4.54 45.41 4.56
N ASP A 62 -4.85 45.79 5.81
CA ASP A 62 -4.05 45.37 6.97
C ASP A 62 -4.14 43.85 7.18
N ASN A 63 -5.34 43.28 7.15
CA ASN A 63 -5.51 41.83 7.28
C ASN A 63 -4.99 41.07 6.05
N LEU A 64 -5.09 41.65 4.84
CA LEU A 64 -4.47 41.06 3.65
C LEU A 64 -2.95 40.96 3.80
N ASN A 65 -2.29 42.00 4.31
CA ASN A 65 -0.84 41.98 4.54
C ASN A 65 -0.45 40.93 5.59
N LYS A 66 -1.25 40.78 6.66
CA LYS A 66 -1.06 39.74 7.68
C LYS A 66 -1.18 38.34 7.09
N VAL A 67 -2.27 38.04 6.38
CA VAL A 67 -2.47 36.75 5.70
C VAL A 67 -1.31 36.43 4.76
N THR A 68 -0.90 37.43 3.97
CA THR A 68 0.22 37.27 3.02
C THR A 68 1.51 36.94 3.74
N ARG A 69 1.83 37.67 4.83
CA ARG A 69 3.01 37.42 5.64
C ARG A 69 2.99 36.06 6.31
N ASP A 70 1.86 35.68 6.93
CA ASP A 70 1.73 34.44 7.69
C ASP A 70 1.90 33.22 6.78
N LEU A 71 1.48 33.30 5.52
CA LEU A 71 1.65 32.23 4.55
C LEU A 71 2.99 32.24 3.81
N THR A 72 3.67 33.39 3.71
CA THR A 72 4.97 33.50 3.01
C THR A 72 6.19 33.39 3.93
N VAL A 73 5.99 33.58 5.24
CA VAL A 73 7.03 33.53 6.29
C VAL A 73 6.69 32.43 7.29
N ILE A 74 6.95 31.18 6.89
CA ILE A 74 6.70 30.00 7.71
C ILE A 74 7.90 29.74 8.63
N GLN A 75 7.64 29.64 9.94
CA GLN A 75 8.65 29.26 10.93
C GLN A 75 8.57 27.76 11.17
N ALA A 76 9.57 27.01 10.68
CA ALA A 76 9.65 25.57 10.83
C ALA A 76 11.11 25.13 10.91
N ALA A 77 11.37 24.00 11.58
CA ALA A 77 12.69 23.39 11.71
C ALA A 77 13.04 22.46 10.54
N SER A 78 12.06 22.08 9.72
CA SER A 78 12.26 21.20 8.56
C SER A 78 11.30 21.51 7.41
N LEU A 79 11.65 21.07 6.20
CA LEU A 79 10.77 21.12 5.03
C LEU A 79 9.40 20.50 5.30
N LEU A 80 9.34 19.31 5.90
CA LEU A 80 8.08 18.61 6.13
C LEU A 80 7.19 19.36 7.13
N GLU A 81 7.77 19.93 8.17
CA GLU A 81 7.03 20.75 9.13
C GLU A 81 6.50 22.03 8.48
N ALA A 82 7.32 22.72 7.67
CA ALA A 82 6.86 23.90 6.93
C ALA A 82 5.69 23.55 6.01
N ASN A 83 5.78 22.41 5.32
CA ASN A 83 4.74 21.90 4.43
C ASN A 83 3.45 21.55 5.18
N GLN A 84 3.56 20.94 6.35
CA GLN A 84 2.41 20.60 7.18
C GLN A 84 1.71 21.87 7.70
N LEU A 85 2.47 22.83 8.23
CA LEU A 85 1.92 24.11 8.71
C LEU A 85 1.19 24.86 7.60
N PHE A 86 1.78 24.93 6.40
CA PHE A 86 1.13 25.52 5.24
C PHE A 86 -0.14 24.77 4.84
N TYR A 87 -0.08 23.43 4.76
CA TYR A 87 -1.23 22.61 4.43
C TYR A 87 -2.39 22.83 5.41
N GLU A 88 -2.12 22.87 6.71
CA GLU A 88 -3.13 23.12 7.74
C GLU A 88 -3.76 24.51 7.56
N ALA A 89 -2.95 25.55 7.33
CA ALA A 89 -3.47 26.90 7.03
C ALA A 89 -4.34 26.92 5.76
N LEU A 90 -4.00 26.10 4.75
CA LEU A 90 -4.73 26.00 3.49
C LEU A 90 -6.13 25.38 3.68
N VAL A 91 -6.23 24.29 4.45
CA VAL A 91 -7.47 23.49 4.56
C VAL A 91 -8.34 23.81 5.78
N LYS A 92 -7.74 24.38 6.85
CA LYS A 92 -8.46 24.81 8.06
C LYS A 92 -8.84 26.30 8.03
N TYR A 93 -8.25 27.04 7.09
CA TYR A 93 -8.36 28.49 6.97
C TYR A 93 -7.78 29.25 8.16
N LEU A 94 -7.57 30.55 7.98
CA LEU A 94 -7.06 31.44 9.01
C LEU A 94 -8.19 32.35 9.52
N SER A 95 -8.10 32.83 10.76
CA SER A 95 -9.09 33.75 11.34
C SER A 95 -8.43 35.05 11.78
N TYR A 96 -8.99 36.18 11.34
CA TYR A 96 -8.50 37.51 11.70
C TYR A 96 -9.64 38.40 12.18
N GLU A 97 -9.36 39.18 13.22
CA GLU A 97 -10.30 40.15 13.76
C GLU A 97 -10.51 41.33 12.80
N GLN A 98 -11.75 41.53 12.35
CA GLN A 98 -12.13 42.69 11.54
C GLN A 98 -13.53 43.19 11.91
N ASP A 99 -13.72 44.51 11.85
CA ASP A 99 -15.04 45.11 11.96
C ASP A 99 -15.66 45.28 10.57
N LEU A 100 -16.81 44.63 10.36
CA LEU A 100 -17.60 44.73 9.13
C LEU A 100 -18.87 45.58 9.33
N GLY A 101 -18.90 46.42 10.36
CA GLY A 101 -20.03 47.29 10.73
C GLY A 101 -20.89 46.76 11.87
N SER A 102 -20.47 45.69 12.55
CA SER A 102 -21.19 45.12 13.71
C SER A 102 -20.26 44.85 14.91
N GLY A 103 -19.16 45.58 14.98
CA GLY A 103 -18.09 45.39 15.94
C GLY A 103 -17.03 44.43 15.44
N ARG A 104 -15.87 44.46 16.11
CA ARG A 104 -14.72 43.62 15.79
C ARG A 104 -15.01 42.15 16.11
N LYS A 105 -14.95 41.29 15.09
CA LYS A 105 -15.17 39.84 15.21
C LYS A 105 -14.15 39.09 14.35
N GLY A 106 -13.81 37.88 14.76
CA GLY A 106 -13.02 36.94 13.97
C GLY A 106 -13.72 36.60 12.65
N GLN A 107 -13.04 36.83 11.54
CA GLN A 107 -13.48 36.51 10.20
C GLN A 107 -12.56 35.45 9.60
N THR A 108 -13.14 34.38 9.06
CA THR A 108 -12.40 33.31 8.41
C THR A 108 -11.96 33.73 7.01
N VAL A 109 -10.65 33.77 6.77
CA VAL A 109 -10.03 34.03 5.47
C VAL A 109 -9.81 32.72 4.73
N ARG A 110 -10.50 32.56 3.60
CA ARG A 110 -10.33 31.41 2.70
C ARG A 110 -9.18 31.67 1.73
N ILE A 111 -8.23 30.73 1.67
CA ILE A 111 -7.03 30.84 0.82
C ILE A 111 -7.30 30.30 -0.59
N ILE A 112 -8.03 29.19 -0.65
CA ILE A 112 -8.58 28.58 -1.85
C ILE A 112 -10.09 28.48 -1.66
N ASP A 113 -10.84 28.75 -2.72
CA ASP A 113 -12.26 28.45 -2.76
C ASP A 113 -12.47 27.00 -3.23
N PHE A 114 -12.49 26.07 -2.28
CA PHE A 114 -12.67 24.66 -2.58
C PHE A 114 -14.09 24.28 -2.99
N ASP A 115 -15.08 25.14 -2.72
CA ASP A 115 -16.49 24.86 -2.99
C ASP A 115 -16.88 25.33 -4.41
N ALA A 116 -16.21 26.37 -4.92
CA ALA A 116 -16.36 26.89 -6.29
C ALA A 116 -14.97 27.01 -6.96
N PRO A 117 -14.45 25.92 -7.58
CA PRO A 117 -13.13 25.91 -8.20
C PRO A 117 -12.87 27.08 -9.15
N GLU A 118 -13.87 27.53 -9.91
CA GLU A 118 -13.83 28.64 -10.87
C GLU A 118 -13.48 30.01 -10.25
N ASN A 119 -13.62 30.16 -8.92
CA ASN A 119 -13.21 31.38 -8.22
C ASN A 119 -11.68 31.44 -8.01
N ASN A 120 -10.98 30.33 -8.27
CA ASN A 120 -9.53 30.25 -8.18
C ASN A 120 -8.89 30.49 -9.55
N GLU A 121 -7.66 30.97 -9.52
CA GLU A 121 -6.81 31.07 -10.70
C GLU A 121 -5.93 29.83 -10.79
N PHE A 122 -5.90 29.20 -11.97
CA PHE A 122 -5.05 28.05 -12.27
C PHE A 122 -4.02 28.43 -13.33
N LEU A 123 -2.74 28.27 -13.01
CA LEU A 123 -1.63 28.62 -13.88
C LEU A 123 -0.60 27.50 -13.92
N VAL A 124 0.00 27.26 -15.08
CA VAL A 124 1.14 26.35 -15.25
C VAL A 124 2.32 27.11 -15.82
N ALA A 125 3.48 26.99 -15.18
CA ALA A 125 4.71 27.60 -15.62
C ALA A 125 5.70 26.55 -16.08
N SER A 126 6.24 26.69 -17.30
CA SER A 126 7.33 25.82 -17.75
C SER A 126 8.71 26.34 -17.35
N GLN A 127 9.69 25.46 -17.14
CA GLN A 127 11.10 25.83 -16.94
C GLN A 127 11.28 26.87 -15.81
N PHE A 128 10.65 26.63 -14.66
CA PHE A 128 10.49 27.62 -13.59
C PHE A 128 11.75 27.70 -12.71
N ARG A 129 12.67 28.61 -13.03
CA ARG A 129 13.93 28.75 -12.27
C ARG A 129 13.71 29.24 -10.83
N VAL A 130 14.28 28.52 -9.87
CA VAL A 130 14.29 28.87 -8.43
C VAL A 130 15.70 28.80 -7.87
N GLN A 131 16.10 29.79 -7.09
CA GLN A 131 17.41 29.85 -6.46
C GLN A 131 17.42 29.01 -5.17
N GLY A 132 18.20 27.93 -5.15
CA GLY A 132 18.56 27.18 -3.94
C GLY A 132 19.75 27.79 -3.21
N PRO A 133 20.18 27.20 -2.06
CA PRO A 133 21.31 27.67 -1.28
C PRO A 133 22.64 27.64 -2.05
N ASN A 134 22.90 26.54 -2.76
CA ASN A 134 24.14 26.30 -3.49
C ASN A 134 23.96 26.46 -5.01
N GLU A 135 22.91 25.85 -5.56
CA GLU A 135 22.61 25.86 -7.00
C GLU A 135 21.13 26.18 -7.27
N PRO A 136 20.81 26.75 -8.45
CA PRO A 136 19.41 26.90 -8.86
C PRO A 136 18.83 25.55 -9.30
N ILE A 137 17.53 25.39 -9.08
CA ILE A 137 16.74 24.32 -9.68
C ILE A 137 15.88 24.88 -10.82
N ILE A 138 15.51 24.02 -11.76
CA ILE A 138 14.63 24.37 -12.88
C ILE A 138 13.62 23.24 -13.09
N PRO A 139 12.55 23.18 -12.27
CA PRO A 139 11.42 22.31 -12.54
C PRO A 139 10.82 22.54 -13.93
N ASP A 140 10.51 21.43 -14.63
CA ASP A 140 9.96 21.50 -15.98
C ASP A 140 8.58 22.13 -16.01
N ILE A 141 7.68 21.75 -15.10
CA ILE A 141 6.35 22.36 -14.98
C ILE A 141 6.01 22.58 -13.50
N VAL A 142 5.63 23.80 -13.15
CA VAL A 142 5.08 24.15 -11.82
C VAL A 142 3.63 24.56 -11.95
N VAL A 143 2.77 23.93 -11.15
CA VAL A 143 1.34 24.20 -11.11
C VAL A 143 1.02 25.15 -9.97
N PHE A 144 0.46 26.29 -10.32
CA PHE A 144 0.04 27.34 -9.41
C PHE A 144 -1.47 27.37 -9.25
N VAL A 145 -1.93 27.54 -8.01
CA VAL A 145 -3.31 27.91 -7.70
C VAL A 145 -3.29 29.19 -6.89
N ASN A 146 -3.95 30.24 -7.38
CA ASN A 146 -3.94 31.57 -6.75
C ASN A 146 -2.51 32.07 -6.47
N GLY A 147 -1.55 31.80 -7.36
CA GLY A 147 -0.14 32.19 -7.19
C GLY A 147 0.67 31.34 -6.19
N LEU A 148 0.09 30.30 -5.57
CA LEU A 148 0.80 29.34 -4.70
C LEU A 148 1.29 28.13 -5.52
N PRO A 149 2.57 27.70 -5.43
CA PRO A 149 3.10 26.57 -6.18
C PRO A 149 2.72 25.23 -5.52
N LEU A 150 1.60 24.64 -5.96
CA LEU A 150 1.00 23.47 -5.30
C LEU A 150 1.43 22.13 -5.93
N ALA A 151 1.99 22.10 -7.13
CA ALA A 151 2.55 20.88 -7.69
C ALA A 151 3.78 21.14 -8.56
N VAL A 152 4.62 20.12 -8.68
CA VAL A 152 5.79 20.09 -9.57
C VAL A 152 5.70 18.82 -10.41
N ILE A 153 5.86 18.95 -11.72
CA ILE A 153 5.89 17.87 -12.69
C ILE A 153 7.25 17.91 -13.39
N GLU A 154 8.00 16.82 -13.26
CA GLU A 154 9.29 16.61 -13.89
C GLU A 154 9.11 15.69 -15.11
N CYS A 155 9.59 16.15 -16.26
CA CYS A 155 9.51 15.45 -17.52
C CYS A 155 10.86 14.81 -17.83
N LYS A 156 10.87 13.61 -18.42
CA LYS A 156 12.09 12.96 -18.91
C LYS A 156 11.90 12.41 -20.29
N SER A 157 12.92 12.51 -21.14
CA SER A 157 12.91 11.88 -22.46
C SER A 157 12.58 10.37 -22.35
N PRO A 158 11.64 9.83 -23.13
CA PRO A 158 11.33 8.39 -23.13
C PRO A 158 12.47 7.53 -23.70
N TYR A 159 13.49 8.16 -24.29
CA TYR A 159 14.59 7.49 -24.99
C TYR A 159 15.85 7.27 -24.14
N ILE A 160 15.82 7.61 -22.84
CA ILE A 160 16.92 7.32 -21.91
C ILE A 160 16.70 5.98 -21.19
N SER A 161 17.74 5.43 -20.56
CA SER A 161 17.70 4.06 -20.02
C SER A 161 16.72 3.87 -18.86
N GLU A 162 16.63 4.83 -17.93
CA GLU A 162 15.79 4.73 -16.72
C GLU A 162 15.03 6.05 -16.43
N PRO A 163 14.14 6.50 -17.32
CA PRO A 163 13.57 7.84 -17.26
C PRO A 163 12.80 8.13 -15.97
N MET A 164 12.03 7.15 -15.49
CA MET A 164 11.30 7.30 -14.23
C MET A 164 12.23 7.47 -13.01
N ALA A 165 13.29 6.66 -12.94
CA ALA A 165 14.24 6.72 -11.83
C ALA A 165 15.01 8.05 -11.84
N THR A 166 15.46 8.50 -13.01
CA THR A 166 16.11 9.81 -13.19
C THR A 166 15.19 10.97 -12.80
N GLY A 167 13.92 10.96 -13.22
CA GLY A 167 12.97 12.01 -12.87
C GLY A 167 12.66 12.05 -11.36
N ILE A 168 12.49 10.88 -10.73
CA ILE A 168 12.29 10.81 -9.28
C ILE A 168 13.55 11.28 -8.52
N ASP A 169 14.74 10.85 -8.94
CA ASP A 169 16.00 11.29 -8.34
C ASP A 169 16.18 12.82 -8.45
N GLN A 170 15.78 13.41 -9.58
CA GLN A 170 15.79 14.86 -9.79
C GLN A 170 14.80 15.59 -8.87
N LEU A 171 13.60 15.06 -8.67
CA LEU A 171 12.64 15.58 -7.68
C LEU A 171 13.21 15.49 -6.26
N LEU A 172 13.84 14.37 -5.89
CA LEU A 172 14.47 14.19 -4.57
C LEU A 172 15.65 15.15 -4.35
N ARG A 173 16.40 15.50 -5.42
CA ARG A 173 17.39 16.57 -5.38
C ARG A 173 16.71 17.91 -5.12
N TYR A 174 15.66 18.26 -5.87
CA TYR A 174 14.97 19.53 -5.73
C TYR A 174 14.37 19.75 -4.34
N THR A 175 13.86 18.68 -3.70
CA THR A 175 13.37 18.71 -2.32
C THR A 175 14.47 18.62 -1.27
N ASN A 176 15.76 18.53 -1.65
CA ASN A 176 16.89 18.30 -0.75
C ASN A 176 16.75 17.00 0.09
N SER A 177 16.09 15.98 -0.46
CA SER A 177 15.80 14.72 0.23
C SER A 177 16.77 13.59 -0.11
N ARG A 178 17.46 13.67 -1.26
CA ARG A 178 18.47 12.68 -1.66
C ARG A 178 19.72 12.77 -0.78
N HIS A 179 20.32 13.96 -0.66
CA HIS A 179 21.47 14.22 0.21
C HIS A 179 21.25 15.45 1.09
N PRO A 180 20.47 15.36 2.19
CA PRO A 180 20.04 16.53 2.96
C PRO A 180 21.17 17.43 3.50
N LEU A 181 22.36 16.86 3.72
CA LEU A 181 23.54 17.60 4.17
C LEU A 181 24.21 18.44 3.07
N SER A 182 23.87 18.21 1.81
CA SER A 182 24.47 18.87 0.65
C SER A 182 23.77 20.17 0.26
N ASN A 183 22.53 20.41 0.72
CA ASN A 183 21.72 21.59 0.38
C ASN A 183 21.63 21.85 -1.13
N GLU A 184 21.45 20.79 -1.91
CA GLU A 184 21.37 20.79 -3.37
C GLU A 184 20.01 21.29 -3.91
N GLY A 185 18.97 21.29 -3.08
CA GLY A 185 17.60 21.63 -3.48
C GLY A 185 17.16 23.07 -3.21
N ALA A 186 15.87 23.35 -3.45
CA ALA A 186 15.22 24.61 -3.12
C ALA A 186 13.96 24.38 -2.26
N GLU A 187 14.16 24.00 -1.00
CA GLU A 187 13.09 23.61 -0.06
C GLU A 187 11.94 24.62 0.02
N ARG A 188 12.22 25.92 -0.13
CA ARG A 188 11.21 26.99 -0.04
C ARG A 188 10.06 26.81 -1.05
N LEU A 189 10.33 26.28 -2.25
CA LEU A 189 9.29 25.92 -3.22
C LEU A 189 8.37 24.82 -2.66
N PHE A 190 8.98 23.85 -1.97
CA PHE A 190 8.32 22.65 -1.46
C PHE A 190 7.65 22.86 -0.09
N TRP A 191 7.78 24.03 0.53
CA TRP A 191 6.93 24.44 1.65
C TRP A 191 5.45 24.49 1.24
N TYR A 192 5.17 24.79 -0.03
CA TYR A 192 3.80 24.91 -0.56
C TYR A 192 3.35 23.67 -1.33
N ASN A 193 4.29 22.87 -1.81
CA ASN A 193 4.03 21.75 -2.70
C ASN A 193 3.12 20.69 -2.07
N GLN A 194 2.06 20.31 -2.78
CA GLN A 194 1.16 19.24 -2.39
C GLN A 194 1.47 17.93 -3.11
N LEU A 195 1.88 18.01 -4.39
CA LEU A 195 2.05 16.88 -5.30
C LEU A 195 3.38 16.95 -6.07
N LEU A 196 4.04 15.80 -6.21
CA LEU A 196 5.22 15.64 -7.07
C LEU A 196 4.93 14.60 -8.15
N VAL A 197 5.20 14.90 -9.41
CA VAL A 197 4.99 13.99 -10.54
C VAL A 197 6.28 13.83 -11.33
N SER A 198 6.62 12.58 -11.66
CA SER A 198 7.66 12.26 -12.66
C SER A 198 6.98 11.58 -13.84
N THR A 199 7.27 12.02 -15.06
CA THR A 199 6.67 11.48 -16.28
C THR A 199 7.66 11.41 -17.44
N TYR A 200 7.49 10.41 -18.31
CA TYR A 200 8.11 10.36 -19.63
C TYR A 200 7.08 10.07 -20.74
N GLY A 201 5.82 10.44 -20.50
CA GLY A 201 4.70 10.21 -21.42
C GLY A 201 4.06 8.85 -21.20
N ASP A 202 4.78 7.78 -21.51
CA ASP A 202 4.25 6.39 -21.43
C ASP A 202 3.98 5.95 -19.99
N GLN A 203 4.75 6.47 -19.03
CA GLN A 203 4.52 6.27 -17.60
C GLN A 203 4.60 7.59 -16.85
N ALA A 204 3.67 7.81 -15.93
CA ALA A 204 3.66 8.95 -15.03
C ALA A 204 3.34 8.50 -13.60
N ARG A 205 4.16 8.92 -12.64
CA ARG A 205 4.00 8.53 -11.23
C ARG A 205 3.87 9.74 -10.33
N LEU A 206 2.97 9.64 -9.37
CA LEU A 206 2.66 10.64 -8.37
C LEU A 206 3.27 10.25 -7.01
N GLY A 207 3.86 11.23 -6.32
CA GLY A 207 4.36 11.13 -4.95
C GLY A 207 4.18 12.43 -4.18
N THR A 208 4.81 12.49 -3.01
CA THR A 208 4.83 13.64 -2.10
C THR A 208 6.27 13.96 -1.69
N ILE A 209 6.49 15.10 -1.04
CA ILE A 209 7.80 15.51 -0.53
C ILE A 209 8.44 14.52 0.48
N SER A 210 7.68 13.57 1.02
CA SER A 210 8.17 12.52 1.93
C SER A 210 8.14 11.13 1.30
N SER A 211 7.84 11.02 0.01
CA SER A 211 7.77 9.74 -0.70
C SER A 211 9.16 9.24 -1.06
N LEU A 212 9.46 8.00 -0.70
CA LEU A 212 10.58 7.25 -1.26
C LEU A 212 10.26 6.83 -2.70
N ALA A 213 11.27 6.44 -3.47
CA ALA A 213 11.11 6.08 -4.88
C ALA A 213 10.07 4.97 -5.11
N GLU A 214 9.98 3.99 -4.21
CA GLU A 214 8.97 2.91 -4.26
C GLU A 214 7.53 3.36 -3.94
N HIS A 215 7.35 4.60 -3.44
CA HIS A 215 6.05 5.17 -3.11
C HIS A 215 5.53 6.14 -4.17
N TYR A 216 6.29 6.38 -5.23
CA TYR A 216 5.77 6.98 -6.45
C TYR A 216 4.94 5.93 -7.20
N LEU A 217 3.64 6.17 -7.33
CA LEU A 217 2.69 5.23 -7.94
C LEU A 217 1.96 5.87 -9.13
N GLU A 218 1.57 5.05 -10.10
CA GLU A 218 0.78 5.53 -11.23
C GLU A 218 -0.66 5.86 -10.82
N TRP A 219 -1.22 6.88 -11.45
CA TRP A 219 -2.64 7.20 -11.38
C TRP A 219 -3.32 6.65 -12.63
N LYS A 220 -4.06 5.53 -12.49
CA LYS A 220 -4.53 4.73 -13.63
C LYS A 220 -6.01 4.92 -13.99
N ASP A 221 -6.69 5.84 -13.33
CA ASP A 221 -8.11 6.08 -13.53
C ASP A 221 -8.39 7.58 -13.58
N PRO A 222 -8.93 8.13 -14.68
CA PRO A 222 -9.20 9.55 -14.80
C PRO A 222 -10.51 9.97 -14.11
N TYR A 223 -11.09 9.12 -13.26
CA TYR A 223 -12.32 9.37 -12.51
C TYR A 223 -12.45 10.84 -12.01
N PRO A 224 -13.60 11.50 -12.24
CA PRO A 224 -14.86 10.94 -12.73
C PRO A 224 -14.99 10.86 -14.26
N ALA A 225 -13.98 11.26 -15.03
CA ALA A 225 -13.98 11.10 -16.49
C ALA A 225 -13.79 9.63 -16.88
N ASP A 226 -14.21 9.27 -18.09
CA ASP A 226 -14.01 7.93 -18.63
C ASP A 226 -12.69 7.86 -19.43
N LEU A 227 -12.02 6.71 -19.39
CA LEU A 227 -10.79 6.48 -20.17
C LEU A 227 -10.98 6.73 -21.67
N GLN A 228 -12.19 6.50 -22.18
CA GLN A 228 -12.52 6.67 -23.60
C GLN A 228 -12.48 8.14 -24.03
N ASP A 229 -12.72 9.07 -23.10
CA ASP A 229 -12.67 10.51 -23.37
C ASP A 229 -11.24 11.01 -23.64
N LEU A 230 -10.23 10.22 -23.25
CA LEU A 230 -8.82 10.51 -23.45
C LEU A 230 -8.26 9.87 -24.73
N GLY A 231 -9.11 9.22 -25.54
CA GLY A 231 -8.75 8.56 -26.80
C GLY A 231 -8.64 7.04 -26.69
N THR A 232 -8.20 6.39 -27.78
CA THR A 232 -8.21 4.92 -27.91
C THR A 232 -7.15 4.20 -27.08
N SER A 233 -6.06 4.89 -26.74
CA SER A 233 -4.95 4.35 -25.94
C SER A 233 -4.26 5.50 -25.20
N PRO A 234 -4.92 6.08 -24.18
CA PRO A 234 -4.36 7.20 -23.46
C PRO A 234 -3.08 6.78 -22.73
N SER A 235 -2.06 7.62 -22.80
CA SER A 235 -0.81 7.40 -22.08
C SER A 235 -1.00 7.56 -20.57
N SER A 236 -0.11 6.98 -19.77
CA SER A 236 -0.15 7.14 -18.30
C SER A 236 -0.08 8.61 -17.89
N GLN A 237 0.70 9.44 -18.59
CA GLN A 237 0.69 10.89 -18.43
C GLN A 237 -0.71 11.47 -18.63
N SER A 238 -1.40 11.10 -19.71
CA SER A 238 -2.71 11.65 -20.02
C SER A 238 -3.76 11.29 -18.98
N ILE A 239 -3.74 10.04 -18.51
CA ILE A 239 -4.64 9.56 -17.46
C ILE A 239 -4.38 10.28 -16.13
N LEU A 240 -3.11 10.42 -15.74
CA LEU A 240 -2.73 11.11 -14.51
C LEU A 240 -3.15 12.59 -14.55
N LEU A 241 -2.87 13.29 -15.64
CA LEU A 241 -3.23 14.71 -15.78
C LEU A 241 -4.75 14.92 -15.72
N ALA A 242 -5.54 14.08 -16.39
CA ALA A 242 -6.99 14.16 -16.32
C ALA A 242 -7.54 13.83 -14.91
N GLY A 243 -7.03 12.76 -14.30
CA GLY A 243 -7.52 12.29 -12.99
C GLY A 243 -7.07 13.13 -11.79
N VAL A 244 -5.92 13.81 -11.88
CA VAL A 244 -5.34 14.58 -10.76
C VAL A 244 -5.42 16.08 -10.98
N PHE A 245 -5.18 16.55 -12.20
CA PHE A 245 -5.04 17.99 -12.52
C PHE A 245 -6.25 18.58 -13.21
N SER A 246 -7.40 17.90 -13.27
CA SER A 246 -8.66 18.64 -13.42
C SER A 246 -8.81 19.61 -12.23
N PRO A 247 -9.16 20.91 -12.43
CA PRO A 247 -9.24 21.90 -11.36
C PRO A 247 -10.02 21.42 -10.13
N ALA A 248 -11.17 20.77 -10.33
CA ALA A 248 -11.98 20.22 -9.24
C ALA A 248 -11.27 19.06 -8.52
N ASN A 249 -10.63 18.15 -9.28
CA ASN A 249 -9.93 17.00 -8.70
C ASN A 249 -8.70 17.43 -7.90
N LEU A 250 -7.89 18.37 -8.42
CA LEU A 250 -6.72 18.90 -7.73
C LEU A 250 -7.13 19.50 -6.38
N LEU A 251 -8.17 20.33 -6.38
CA LEU A 251 -8.67 20.96 -5.17
C LEU A 251 -9.26 19.95 -4.19
N ASP A 252 -10.04 18.96 -4.64
CA ASP A 252 -10.59 17.94 -3.72
C ASP A 252 -9.48 17.03 -3.16
N LEU A 253 -8.50 16.64 -3.98
CA LEU A 253 -7.33 15.88 -3.53
C LEU A 253 -6.58 16.61 -2.41
N ILE A 254 -6.28 17.89 -2.63
CA ILE A 254 -5.60 18.74 -1.65
C ILE A 254 -6.48 18.88 -0.40
N ARG A 255 -7.78 19.14 -0.55
CA ARG A 255 -8.64 19.31 0.61
C ARG A 255 -8.68 18.01 1.42
N SER A 256 -9.05 16.90 0.78
CA SER A 256 -9.67 15.70 1.41
C SER A 256 -8.86 14.43 1.37
N PHE A 257 -7.79 14.37 0.60
CA PHE A 257 -7.08 13.11 0.31
C PHE A 257 -5.59 13.15 0.69
N ILE A 258 -5.17 14.16 1.47
CA ILE A 258 -3.84 14.26 2.06
C ILE A 258 -3.93 14.06 3.57
N VAL A 259 -3.04 13.22 4.12
CA VAL A 259 -2.88 13.02 5.57
C VAL A 259 -1.41 13.10 5.97
N PHE A 260 -1.18 13.63 7.17
CA PHE A 260 0.11 13.57 7.85
C PHE A 260 0.04 12.50 8.93
N ASP A 261 0.91 11.50 8.84
CA ASP A 261 0.91 10.34 9.71
C ASP A 261 2.27 10.15 10.37
N THR A 262 2.34 9.55 11.56
CA THR A 262 3.60 9.30 12.26
C THR A 262 3.90 7.82 12.21
N VAL A 263 4.98 7.47 11.54
CA VAL A 263 5.49 6.10 11.41
C VAL A 263 6.88 6.06 12.01
N ASP A 264 7.10 5.17 12.98
CA ASP A 264 8.38 5.00 13.67
C ASP A 264 8.99 6.31 14.22
N GLY A 265 8.13 7.16 14.79
CA GLY A 265 8.51 8.46 15.35
C GLY A 265 8.79 9.56 14.32
N LYS A 266 8.63 9.29 13.03
CA LYS A 266 8.78 10.26 11.93
C LYS A 266 7.44 10.58 11.31
N THR A 267 7.14 11.87 11.13
CA THR A 267 5.98 12.30 10.35
C THR A 267 6.25 12.04 8.87
N ILE A 268 5.24 11.57 8.14
CA ILE A 268 5.23 11.40 6.69
C ILE A 268 3.92 11.93 6.11
N LYS A 269 3.99 12.51 4.92
CA LYS A 269 2.85 12.99 4.13
C LYS A 269 2.42 11.91 3.15
N LYS A 270 1.15 11.49 3.22
CA LYS A 270 0.54 10.52 2.31
C LYS A 270 -0.56 11.20 1.51
N ILE A 271 -0.71 10.77 0.26
CA ILE A 271 -1.85 11.08 -0.59
C ILE A 271 -2.61 9.80 -0.95
N ALA A 272 -3.91 9.92 -1.20
CA ALA A 272 -4.71 8.83 -1.71
C ALA A 272 -4.21 8.28 -3.05
N ARG A 273 -4.45 6.99 -3.27
CA ARG A 273 -4.32 6.33 -4.56
C ARG A 273 -5.64 6.44 -5.34
N TYR A 274 -5.59 6.26 -6.65
CA TYR A 274 -6.75 6.45 -7.54
C TYR A 274 -7.98 5.63 -7.12
N GLN A 275 -7.80 4.37 -6.70
CA GLN A 275 -8.89 3.51 -6.25
C GLN A 275 -9.51 4.00 -4.95
N GLN A 276 -8.73 4.61 -4.05
CA GLN A 276 -9.22 5.18 -2.80
C GLN A 276 -10.04 6.43 -3.09
N TYR A 277 -9.55 7.31 -3.97
CA TYR A 277 -10.27 8.49 -4.45
C TYR A 277 -11.63 8.10 -5.05
N ARG A 278 -11.63 7.20 -6.03
CA ARG A 278 -12.84 6.67 -6.66
C ARG A 278 -13.81 6.03 -5.67
N ALA A 279 -13.32 5.15 -4.79
CA ALA A 279 -14.16 4.46 -3.81
C ALA A 279 -14.84 5.43 -2.83
N VAL A 280 -14.12 6.45 -2.37
CA VAL A 280 -14.67 7.49 -1.49
C VAL A 280 -15.79 8.26 -2.21
N HIS A 281 -15.55 8.73 -3.44
CA HIS A 281 -16.59 9.44 -4.19
C HIS A 281 -17.83 8.58 -4.44
N LYS A 282 -17.66 7.33 -4.86
CA LYS A 282 -18.79 6.39 -5.03
C LYS A 282 -19.52 6.13 -3.71
N ALA A 283 -18.81 6.07 -2.59
CA ALA A 283 -19.43 5.90 -1.27
C ALA A 283 -20.24 7.13 -0.85
N ILE A 284 -19.73 8.35 -1.08
CA ILE A 284 -20.44 9.60 -0.79
C ILE A 284 -21.75 9.68 -1.60
N GLU A 285 -21.70 9.38 -2.90
CA GLU A 285 -22.90 9.39 -3.75
C GLU A 285 -23.89 8.28 -3.37
N ARG A 286 -23.38 7.10 -3.00
CA ARG A 286 -24.21 6.00 -2.47
C ARG A 286 -24.94 6.41 -1.19
N LEU A 287 -24.25 7.06 -0.24
CA LEU A 287 -24.86 7.53 1.02
C LEU A 287 -25.97 8.57 0.82
N LYS A 288 -25.90 9.35 -0.26
CA LYS A 288 -26.93 10.33 -0.65
C LYS A 288 -28.09 9.74 -1.45
N THR A 289 -27.97 8.49 -1.90
CA THR A 289 -29.00 7.86 -2.73
C THR A 289 -30.30 7.70 -1.92
N PRO A 290 -31.47 8.12 -2.45
CA PRO A 290 -32.75 7.88 -1.79
C PRO A 290 -33.02 6.38 -1.62
N GLY A 291 -33.48 5.95 -0.44
CA GLY A 291 -33.79 4.54 -0.20
C GLY A 291 -33.57 4.12 1.25
N GLY A 292 -33.59 2.81 1.47
CA GLY A 292 -33.35 2.23 2.79
C GLY A 292 -31.87 2.18 3.14
N LYS A 293 -31.56 1.75 4.37
CA LYS A 293 -30.17 1.56 4.84
C LYS A 293 -29.29 0.68 3.95
N ARG A 294 -29.89 -0.25 3.19
CA ARG A 294 -29.18 -1.12 2.25
C ARG A 294 -28.83 -0.42 0.94
N ASP A 295 -29.68 0.49 0.48
CA ASP A 295 -29.43 1.27 -0.75
C ASP A 295 -28.35 2.33 -0.52
N ARG A 296 -28.26 2.85 0.71
CA ARG A 296 -27.23 3.79 1.16
C ARG A 296 -25.92 3.10 1.60
N GLY A 297 -25.97 1.79 1.85
CA GLY A 297 -24.84 0.98 2.25
C GLY A 297 -24.11 0.33 1.08
N GLY A 298 -23.06 -0.43 1.38
CA GLY A 298 -22.43 -1.29 0.39
C GLY A 298 -21.09 -1.85 0.84
N VAL A 299 -20.38 -2.49 -0.09
CA VAL A 299 -19.07 -3.11 0.16
C VAL A 299 -18.00 -2.44 -0.70
N VAL A 300 -16.95 -1.94 -0.06
CA VAL A 300 -15.68 -1.57 -0.70
C VAL A 300 -14.74 -2.78 -0.57
N TRP A 301 -14.56 -3.52 -1.66
CA TRP A 301 -13.65 -4.66 -1.68
C TRP A 301 -12.33 -4.24 -2.30
N HIS A 302 -11.39 -3.87 -1.44
CA HIS A 302 -10.03 -3.56 -1.86
C HIS A 302 -9.07 -4.54 -1.21
N THR A 303 -8.20 -5.15 -2.00
CA THR A 303 -7.26 -6.18 -1.55
C THR A 303 -6.46 -5.77 -0.31
N GLN A 304 -5.98 -6.77 0.43
CA GLN A 304 -5.19 -6.52 1.63
C GLN A 304 -3.90 -5.75 1.30
N GLY A 305 -3.65 -4.67 2.05
CA GLY A 305 -2.53 -3.76 1.80
C GLY A 305 -2.79 -2.63 0.80
N SER A 306 -4.01 -2.51 0.28
CA SER A 306 -4.43 -1.38 -0.58
C SER A 306 -4.55 -0.04 0.15
N GLY A 307 -4.61 -0.04 1.49
CA GLY A 307 -4.88 1.16 2.29
C GLY A 307 -6.37 1.39 2.63
N LYS A 308 -7.16 0.32 2.87
CA LYS A 308 -8.58 0.41 3.26
C LYS A 308 -8.83 1.37 4.43
N SER A 309 -8.02 1.30 5.48
CA SER A 309 -8.12 2.17 6.65
C SER A 309 -8.02 3.65 6.29
N LEU A 310 -7.11 4.02 5.39
CA LEU A 310 -7.01 5.39 4.86
C LEU A 310 -8.25 5.77 4.05
N THR A 311 -8.83 4.81 3.30
CA THR A 311 -10.09 5.03 2.56
C THR A 311 -11.23 5.37 3.50
N MET A 312 -11.30 4.75 4.68
CA MET A 312 -12.28 5.10 5.72
C MET A 312 -12.06 6.52 6.24
N VAL A 313 -10.81 6.91 6.49
CA VAL A 313 -10.46 8.28 6.90
C VAL A 313 -10.89 9.30 5.86
N PHE A 314 -10.55 9.07 4.59
CA PHE A 314 -10.92 9.94 3.49
C PHE A 314 -12.44 10.01 3.31
N THR A 315 -13.16 8.91 3.51
CA THR A 315 -14.63 8.89 3.47
C THR A 315 -15.21 9.83 4.53
N ALA A 316 -14.75 9.72 5.76
CA ALA A 316 -15.19 10.58 6.85
C ALA A 316 -14.83 12.05 6.63
N ALA A 317 -13.58 12.36 6.24
CA ALA A 317 -13.16 13.72 5.91
C ALA A 317 -14.02 14.34 4.80
N ARG A 318 -14.36 13.54 3.77
CA ARG A 318 -15.21 14.00 2.67
C ARG A 318 -16.67 14.19 3.09
N MET A 319 -17.19 13.33 3.98
CA MET A 319 -18.54 13.49 4.56
C MET A 319 -18.67 14.79 5.35
N ARG A 320 -17.67 15.15 6.17
CA ARG A 320 -17.67 16.39 6.96
C ARG A 320 -17.72 17.67 6.14
N ARG A 321 -17.24 17.58 4.90
CA ARG A 321 -17.23 18.69 3.95
C ARG A 321 -18.41 18.69 3.00
N ASP A 322 -19.25 17.67 3.10
CA ASP A 322 -20.46 17.56 2.30
C ASP A 322 -21.65 18.14 3.09
N PRO A 323 -22.34 19.18 2.58
CA PRO A 323 -23.46 19.78 3.30
C PRO A 323 -24.58 18.80 3.66
N ALA A 324 -24.77 17.74 2.88
CA ALA A 324 -25.81 16.75 3.14
C ALA A 324 -25.40 15.68 4.17
N LEU A 325 -24.09 15.48 4.38
CA LEU A 325 -23.56 14.39 5.20
C LEU A 325 -22.80 14.85 6.45
N ARG A 326 -22.43 16.14 6.55
CA ARG A 326 -21.55 16.65 7.61
C ARG A 326 -22.05 16.40 9.04
N ASP A 327 -23.36 16.36 9.21
CA ASP A 327 -24.03 16.21 10.51
C ASP A 327 -24.30 14.73 10.86
N TYR A 328 -23.82 13.78 10.05
CA TYR A 328 -23.98 12.35 10.34
C TYR A 328 -23.06 11.92 11.49
N LYS A 329 -23.55 10.99 12.31
CA LYS A 329 -22.71 10.25 13.27
C LYS A 329 -21.96 9.15 12.52
N LEU A 330 -20.66 9.03 12.78
CA LEU A 330 -19.82 8.00 12.18
C LEU A 330 -19.40 7.00 13.25
N VAL A 331 -19.68 5.72 13.01
CA VAL A 331 -19.34 4.63 13.94
C VAL A 331 -18.37 3.68 13.23
N PHE A 332 -17.12 3.66 13.68
CA PHE A 332 -16.06 2.82 13.17
C PHE A 332 -16.02 1.52 13.97
N LEU A 333 -16.24 0.40 13.27
CA LEU A 333 -16.16 -0.94 13.83
C LEU A 333 -14.91 -1.63 13.31
N THR A 334 -14.05 -2.07 14.22
CA THR A 334 -12.79 -2.75 13.92
C THR A 334 -12.64 -4.03 14.74
N ASP A 335 -11.96 -5.03 14.19
CA ASP A 335 -11.52 -6.22 14.92
C ASP A 335 -10.15 -6.05 15.58
N ARG A 336 -9.53 -4.87 15.46
CA ARG A 336 -8.14 -4.61 15.86
C ARG A 336 -8.04 -3.34 16.69
N THR A 337 -7.42 -3.45 17.86
CA THR A 337 -7.10 -2.32 18.74
C THR A 337 -6.08 -1.36 18.11
N THR A 338 -5.16 -1.86 17.27
CA THR A 338 -4.14 -1.04 16.60
C THR A 338 -4.73 -0.11 15.55
N LEU A 339 -5.78 -0.55 14.85
CA LEU A 339 -6.46 0.28 13.86
C LEU A 339 -7.17 1.46 14.53
N ASP A 340 -7.73 1.22 15.72
CA ASP A 340 -8.42 2.23 16.52
C ASP A 340 -7.48 3.40 16.91
N GLN A 341 -6.26 3.09 17.34
CA GLN A 341 -5.25 4.08 17.71
C GLN A 341 -4.75 4.87 16.49
N GLN A 342 -4.53 4.19 15.36
CA GLN A 342 -4.09 4.84 14.11
C GLN A 342 -5.18 5.76 13.55
N LEU A 343 -6.42 5.29 13.46
CA LEU A 343 -7.56 6.09 13.00
C LEU A 343 -7.76 7.31 13.89
N THR A 344 -7.73 7.13 15.21
CA THR A 344 -7.85 8.24 16.19
C THR A 344 -6.79 9.32 15.96
N GLY A 345 -5.52 8.92 15.85
CA GLY A 345 -4.42 9.85 15.61
C GLY A 345 -4.53 10.56 14.25
N THR A 346 -4.99 9.88 13.20
CA THR A 346 -5.19 10.50 11.88
C THR A 346 -6.36 11.48 11.89
N PHE A 347 -7.49 11.13 12.50
CA PHE A 347 -8.68 12.00 12.58
C PHE A 347 -8.44 13.27 13.40
N GLN A 348 -7.81 13.14 14.57
CA GLN A 348 -7.49 14.30 15.41
C GLN A 348 -6.58 15.29 14.68
N ARG A 349 -5.56 14.80 13.98
CA ARG A 349 -4.60 15.67 13.27
C ARG A 349 -5.17 16.30 12.00
N CYS A 350 -5.97 15.54 11.24
CA CYS A 350 -6.38 15.96 9.91
C CYS A 350 -7.70 16.73 9.87
N GLN A 351 -8.55 16.65 10.90
CA GLN A 351 -9.92 17.20 10.86
C GLN A 351 -10.35 17.94 12.15
N ASP A 352 -9.48 18.06 13.17
CA ASP A 352 -9.82 18.64 14.49
C ASP A 352 -11.07 18.03 15.14
N GLU A 353 -11.39 16.77 14.78
CA GLU A 353 -12.55 16.07 15.33
C GLU A 353 -12.21 15.43 16.69
N THR A 354 -13.17 15.54 17.61
CA THR A 354 -13.15 14.70 18.81
C THR A 354 -13.55 13.29 18.43
N VAL A 355 -12.60 12.37 18.49
CA VAL A 355 -12.83 10.93 18.34
C VAL A 355 -13.13 10.33 19.71
N TYR A 356 -14.30 9.72 19.86
CA TYR A 356 -14.72 9.02 21.07
C TYR A 356 -14.40 7.54 20.97
N HIS A 357 -13.36 7.10 21.67
CA HIS A 357 -13.05 5.70 21.83
C HIS A 357 -13.88 5.12 22.97
N ALA A 358 -14.89 4.31 22.65
CA ALA A 358 -15.69 3.67 23.68
C ALA A 358 -14.88 2.56 24.35
N ALA A 359 -14.46 2.71 25.61
CA ALA A 359 -13.62 1.72 26.30
C ALA A 359 -14.40 0.46 26.68
N ASN A 360 -15.66 0.63 27.08
CA ASN A 360 -16.55 -0.45 27.52
C ASN A 360 -17.96 -0.33 26.90
N ILE A 361 -18.82 -1.31 27.14
CA ILE A 361 -20.15 -1.42 26.53
C ILE A 361 -21.12 -0.36 27.05
N ALA A 362 -21.05 0.00 28.35
CA ALA A 362 -21.92 1.02 28.92
C ALA A 362 -21.65 2.39 28.27
N GLU A 363 -20.38 2.74 28.10
CA GLU A 363 -19.95 3.95 27.39
C GLU A 363 -20.35 3.91 25.92
N LEU A 364 -20.17 2.77 25.23
CA LEU A 364 -20.60 2.60 23.85
C LEU A 364 -22.11 2.85 23.70
N LYS A 365 -22.94 2.25 24.55
CA LYS A 365 -24.40 2.46 24.55
C LYS A 365 -24.74 3.94 24.77
N GLN A 366 -24.03 4.63 25.67
CA GLN A 366 -24.23 6.07 25.92
C GLN A 366 -23.89 6.93 24.70
N LEU A 367 -22.79 6.64 24.00
CA LEU A 367 -22.37 7.37 22.79
C LEU A 367 -23.32 7.15 21.61
N LEU A 368 -23.83 5.92 21.45
CA LEU A 368 -24.74 5.55 20.37
C LEU A 368 -26.14 6.15 20.53
N ARG A 369 -26.63 6.33 21.77
CA ARG A 369 -27.95 6.94 22.05
C ARG A 369 -28.05 8.42 21.67
N LYS A 370 -26.94 9.15 21.53
CA LYS A 370 -26.95 10.57 21.19
C LYS A 370 -27.15 10.77 19.69
N ASP A 371 -27.82 11.85 19.28
CA ASP A 371 -27.91 12.26 17.87
C ASP A 371 -26.79 13.21 17.42
N SER A 372 -25.82 13.48 18.31
CA SER A 372 -24.61 14.22 17.98
C SER A 372 -23.87 13.57 16.81
N SER A 373 -23.30 14.41 15.96
CA SER A 373 -22.49 14.04 14.81
C SER A 373 -21.11 13.49 15.22
N ASP A 374 -21.02 12.76 16.33
CA ASP A 374 -19.77 12.27 16.90
C ASP A 374 -19.09 11.26 15.97
N LEU A 375 -17.75 11.21 16.06
CA LEU A 375 -16.96 10.11 15.52
C LEU A 375 -16.69 9.12 16.66
N VAL A 376 -17.28 7.92 16.58
CA VAL A 376 -17.17 6.88 17.59
C VAL A 376 -16.35 5.72 17.03
N THR A 377 -15.33 5.28 17.77
CA THR A 377 -14.57 4.07 17.45
C THR A 377 -14.83 2.99 18.50
N CYS A 378 -15.03 1.76 18.05
CA CYS A 378 -15.12 0.62 18.96
C CYS A 378 -14.78 -0.72 18.29
N MET A 379 -14.47 -1.69 19.14
CA MET A 379 -14.19 -3.06 18.71
C MET A 379 -15.50 -3.80 18.39
N LEU A 380 -15.54 -4.54 17.29
CA LEU A 380 -16.72 -5.31 16.87
C LEU A 380 -17.18 -6.29 17.97
N GLN A 381 -16.24 -6.90 18.68
CA GLN A 381 -16.51 -7.84 19.78
C GLN A 381 -17.46 -7.30 20.86
N LYS A 382 -17.54 -5.97 21.04
CA LYS A 382 -18.43 -5.35 22.03
C LYS A 382 -19.91 -5.58 21.73
N PHE A 383 -20.26 -5.92 20.49
CA PHE A 383 -21.63 -6.25 20.10
C PHE A 383 -21.96 -7.75 20.21
N GLN A 384 -21.04 -8.62 20.68
CA GLN A 384 -21.29 -10.06 20.85
C GLN A 384 -22.34 -10.29 21.94
N GLU A 385 -23.17 -11.33 21.84
CA GLU A 385 -24.29 -11.56 22.79
C GLU A 385 -23.83 -11.69 24.25
N ASP A 386 -22.74 -12.43 24.50
CA ASP A 386 -22.18 -12.64 25.85
C ASP A 386 -21.72 -11.32 26.51
N GLU A 387 -21.35 -10.34 25.69
CA GLU A 387 -20.86 -9.03 26.10
C GLU A 387 -22.01 -8.01 26.15
N TRP A 388 -22.77 -7.88 25.06
CA TRP A 388 -23.82 -6.88 24.83
C TRP A 388 -25.09 -7.11 25.65
N GLY A 389 -25.36 -8.39 25.96
CA GLY A 389 -26.60 -8.85 26.58
C GLY A 389 -27.79 -8.80 25.63
N LYS A 390 -28.99 -8.58 26.17
CA LYS A 390 -30.23 -8.51 25.38
C LYS A 390 -30.17 -7.35 24.37
N ALA A 391 -30.52 -7.65 23.13
CA ALA A 391 -30.66 -6.65 22.08
C ALA A 391 -31.65 -5.53 22.50
N GLU A 392 -31.23 -4.29 22.35
CA GLU A 392 -31.97 -3.09 22.76
C GLU A 392 -31.82 -2.04 21.64
N GLU A 393 -32.91 -1.35 21.32
CA GLU A 393 -32.89 -0.21 20.39
C GLU A 393 -32.28 1.01 21.07
N LEU A 394 -31.23 1.58 20.47
CA LEU A 394 -30.50 2.71 21.04
C LEU A 394 -30.76 4.01 20.28
N ASN A 395 -30.79 3.96 18.96
CA ASN A 395 -30.99 5.13 18.11
C ASN A 395 -31.55 4.76 16.74
N THR A 396 -32.70 5.33 16.38
CA THR A 396 -33.43 5.08 15.12
C THR A 396 -33.09 6.07 14.01
N SER A 397 -32.20 7.03 14.26
CA SER A 397 -31.77 8.02 13.27
C SER A 397 -31.18 7.36 12.02
N ASP A 398 -31.58 7.85 10.86
CA ASP A 398 -31.03 7.46 9.57
C ASP A 398 -29.73 8.22 9.23
N ARG A 399 -29.31 9.17 10.09
CA ARG A 399 -28.07 9.96 10.00
C ARG A 399 -26.89 9.31 10.71
N ILE A 400 -26.86 7.99 10.73
CA ILE A 400 -25.78 7.20 11.33
C ILE A 400 -25.17 6.32 10.23
N VAL A 401 -23.85 6.37 10.08
CA VAL A 401 -23.10 5.50 9.18
C VAL A 401 -22.16 4.62 10.00
N LEU A 402 -22.25 3.31 9.79
CA LEU A 402 -21.29 2.35 10.30
C LEU A 402 -20.25 2.07 9.22
N MET A 403 -18.98 2.32 9.53
CA MET A 403 -17.85 1.91 8.71
C MET A 403 -17.18 0.70 9.35
N VAL A 404 -17.21 -0.44 8.66
CA VAL A 404 -16.81 -1.74 9.22
C VAL A 404 -15.55 -2.22 8.53
N ASP A 405 -14.46 -2.41 9.27
CA ASP A 405 -13.25 -3.02 8.73
C ASP A 405 -13.27 -4.55 8.85
N GLU A 406 -12.70 -5.23 7.86
CA GLU A 406 -12.61 -6.70 7.77
C GLU A 406 -13.97 -7.40 8.02
N ALA A 407 -15.03 -6.92 7.39
CA ALA A 407 -16.36 -7.49 7.55
C ALA A 407 -16.43 -8.92 6.96
N HIS A 408 -16.24 -9.95 7.81
CA HIS A 408 -16.42 -11.37 7.46
C HIS A 408 -17.61 -11.97 8.23
N ARG A 409 -18.44 -12.76 7.54
CA ARG A 409 -19.75 -13.21 8.07
C ARG A 409 -19.66 -14.12 9.30
N GLY A 410 -18.57 -14.88 9.48
CA GLY A 410 -18.40 -15.79 10.63
C GLY A 410 -18.54 -15.07 11.97
N GLN A 411 -18.18 -13.79 12.02
CA GLN A 411 -18.39 -12.92 13.17
C GLN A 411 -19.72 -12.16 13.08
N TYR A 412 -20.14 -11.72 11.89
CA TYR A 412 -21.30 -10.85 11.69
C TYR A 412 -22.69 -11.47 11.91
N GLY A 413 -22.84 -12.78 12.09
CA GLY A 413 -24.15 -13.42 12.29
C GLY A 413 -24.93 -12.92 13.52
N GLY A 414 -24.43 -13.23 14.73
CA GLY A 414 -25.03 -12.74 15.99
C GLY A 414 -24.77 -11.24 16.20
N LEU A 415 -23.56 -10.79 15.86
CA LEU A 415 -23.13 -9.39 15.94
C LEU A 415 -24.02 -8.43 15.12
N GLY A 416 -24.32 -8.79 13.88
CA GLY A 416 -25.15 -8.01 12.97
C GLY A 416 -26.58 -7.84 13.48
N THR A 417 -27.11 -8.83 14.20
CA THR A 417 -28.44 -8.76 14.81
C THR A 417 -28.49 -7.68 15.89
N ASN A 418 -27.53 -7.68 16.83
CA ASN A 418 -27.45 -6.65 17.87
C ASN A 418 -27.27 -5.25 17.29
N ILE A 419 -26.42 -5.10 16.28
CA ILE A 419 -26.23 -3.83 15.56
C ILE A 419 -27.53 -3.39 14.90
N ASN A 420 -28.26 -4.30 14.23
CA ASN A 420 -29.51 -3.98 13.54
C ASN A 420 -30.64 -3.62 14.49
N VAL A 421 -30.67 -4.19 15.69
CA VAL A 421 -31.64 -3.80 16.72
C VAL A 421 -31.25 -2.46 17.34
N ALA A 422 -29.97 -2.26 17.65
CA ALA A 422 -29.48 -1.03 18.27
C ALA A 422 -29.61 0.19 17.35
N LEU A 423 -29.32 0.02 16.06
CA LEU A 423 -29.24 1.09 15.06
C LEU A 423 -30.02 0.69 13.79
N PRO A 424 -31.37 0.61 13.84
CA PRO A 424 -32.17 -0.03 12.80
C PRO A 424 -32.15 0.66 11.44
N ASN A 425 -31.86 1.96 11.37
CA ASN A 425 -31.86 2.73 10.11
C ASN A 425 -30.48 3.16 9.63
N ALA A 426 -29.42 2.78 10.36
CA ALA A 426 -28.05 3.19 10.04
C ALA A 426 -27.54 2.51 8.76
N ALA A 427 -26.95 3.30 7.86
CA ALA A 427 -26.28 2.78 6.67
C ALA A 427 -24.97 2.09 7.06
N LYS A 428 -24.57 1.05 6.34
CA LYS A 428 -23.36 0.27 6.63
C LYS A 428 -22.47 0.20 5.40
N ILE A 429 -21.23 0.65 5.55
CA ILE A 429 -20.17 0.51 4.55
C ILE A 429 -19.15 -0.48 5.09
N ALA A 430 -19.05 -1.63 4.42
CA ALA A 430 -18.06 -2.64 4.75
C ALA A 430 -16.81 -2.47 3.89
N PHE A 431 -15.64 -2.50 4.53
CA PHE A 431 -14.34 -2.54 3.91
C PHE A 431 -13.75 -3.93 4.11
N THR A 432 -13.44 -4.64 3.01
CA THR A 432 -12.92 -6.01 3.09
C THR A 432 -11.75 -6.23 2.16
N GLY A 433 -10.78 -7.05 2.62
CA GLY A 433 -9.66 -7.53 1.81
C GLY A 433 -10.01 -8.68 0.88
N THR A 434 -11.15 -9.34 1.07
CA THR A 434 -11.52 -10.56 0.34
C THR A 434 -12.82 -10.39 -0.43
N PRO A 435 -12.99 -11.06 -1.58
CA PRO A 435 -14.24 -11.03 -2.32
C PRO A 435 -15.39 -11.59 -1.51
N LEU A 436 -16.61 -11.20 -1.89
CA LEU A 436 -17.82 -11.82 -1.39
C LEU A 436 -17.95 -13.19 -2.05
N ILE A 437 -18.25 -14.20 -1.24
CA ILE A 437 -18.57 -15.54 -1.73
C ILE A 437 -19.81 -15.43 -2.65
N ARG A 438 -19.89 -16.28 -3.70
CA ARG A 438 -21.00 -16.20 -4.68
C ARG A 438 -22.39 -16.17 -4.04
N SER A 439 -22.62 -17.00 -3.03
CA SER A 439 -23.90 -17.03 -2.28
C SER A 439 -24.19 -15.72 -1.53
N GLN A 440 -23.15 -15.00 -1.11
CA GLN A 440 -23.28 -13.74 -0.37
C GLN A 440 -23.55 -12.55 -1.29
N LYS A 441 -23.12 -12.56 -2.57
CA LYS A 441 -23.42 -11.47 -3.52
C LYS A 441 -24.93 -11.19 -3.64
N THR A 442 -25.78 -12.20 -3.46
CA THR A 442 -27.25 -12.11 -3.60
C THR A 442 -28.01 -11.83 -2.30
N THR A 443 -27.41 -12.08 -1.13
CA THR A 443 -28.11 -12.00 0.19
C THR A 443 -27.40 -11.09 1.20
N ASN A 444 -26.51 -10.21 0.74
CA ASN A 444 -25.63 -9.44 1.59
C ASN A 444 -26.39 -8.41 2.47
N GLU A 445 -26.04 -8.34 3.75
CA GLU A 445 -26.57 -7.35 4.69
C GLU A 445 -26.09 -5.93 4.37
N PHE A 446 -24.87 -5.81 3.85
CA PHE A 446 -24.26 -4.53 3.51
C PHE A 446 -24.74 -3.97 2.17
N GLY A 447 -25.39 -4.76 1.31
CA GLY A 447 -25.77 -4.36 -0.05
C GLY A 447 -24.75 -4.80 -1.12
N THR A 448 -24.76 -4.12 -2.27
CA THR A 448 -23.87 -4.44 -3.42
C THR A 448 -22.47 -3.85 -3.23
N TYR A 449 -21.54 -4.18 -4.14
CA TYR A 449 -20.27 -3.46 -4.21
C TYR A 449 -20.49 -1.97 -4.50
N ILE A 450 -19.75 -1.13 -3.79
CA ILE A 450 -19.57 0.30 -4.07
C ILE A 450 -18.38 0.46 -5.00
N ASP A 451 -17.26 -0.21 -4.67
CA ASP A 451 -16.04 -0.21 -5.47
C ASP A 451 -15.23 -1.49 -5.23
N THR A 452 -14.42 -1.87 -6.22
CA THR A 452 -13.54 -3.04 -6.17
C THR A 452 -12.12 -2.67 -6.59
N TYR A 453 -11.14 -3.27 -5.92
CA TYR A 453 -9.73 -3.22 -6.25
C TYR A 453 -9.09 -4.56 -5.92
N ARG A 454 -8.93 -5.40 -6.93
CA ARG A 454 -8.61 -6.82 -6.79
C ARG A 454 -7.11 -7.06 -6.60
N ILE A 455 -6.74 -8.32 -6.34
CA ILE A 455 -5.34 -8.72 -6.13
C ILE A 455 -4.52 -8.55 -7.42
N ASP A 456 -5.05 -8.95 -8.58
CA ASP A 456 -4.36 -8.77 -9.87
C ASP A 456 -4.10 -7.31 -10.20
N GLU A 457 -5.07 -6.42 -9.92
CA GLU A 457 -4.91 -4.97 -10.10
C GLU A 457 -3.81 -4.45 -9.17
N ALA A 458 -3.84 -4.82 -7.90
CA ALA A 458 -2.82 -4.40 -6.93
C ALA A 458 -1.41 -4.90 -7.27
N VAL A 459 -1.28 -6.11 -7.82
CA VAL A 459 0.01 -6.62 -8.30
C VAL A 459 0.46 -5.87 -9.55
N ARG A 460 -0.43 -5.62 -10.51
CA ARG A 460 -0.13 -4.83 -11.73
C ARG A 460 0.24 -3.38 -11.42
N ASP A 461 -0.30 -2.83 -10.35
CA ASP A 461 -0.02 -1.47 -9.90
C ASP A 461 1.22 -1.37 -9.01
N GLY A 462 1.83 -2.50 -8.64
CA GLY A 462 2.93 -2.54 -7.68
C GLY A 462 2.52 -2.17 -6.25
N ALA A 463 1.22 -2.16 -5.93
CA ALA A 463 0.71 -1.95 -4.57
C ALA A 463 0.92 -3.18 -3.67
N THR A 464 1.01 -4.36 -4.27
CA THR A 464 1.38 -5.64 -3.62
C THR A 464 2.30 -6.42 -4.55
N VAL A 465 3.08 -7.35 -4.00
CA VAL A 465 3.91 -8.27 -4.81
C VAL A 465 3.18 -9.57 -5.11
N GLN A 466 3.54 -10.22 -6.22
CA GLN A 466 2.97 -11.51 -6.60
C GLN A 466 3.24 -12.57 -5.52
N ILE A 467 2.29 -13.48 -5.33
CA ILE A 467 2.47 -14.66 -4.47
C ILE A 467 2.71 -15.90 -5.35
N VAL A 468 3.81 -16.60 -5.07
CA VAL A 468 4.15 -17.89 -5.67
C VAL A 468 3.73 -18.99 -4.70
N TYR A 469 2.99 -19.97 -5.21
CA TYR A 469 2.57 -21.13 -4.43
C TYR A 469 3.38 -22.37 -4.83
N GLU A 470 3.94 -23.04 -3.82
CA GLU A 470 4.70 -24.28 -3.95
C GLU A 470 4.13 -25.36 -3.00
N GLY A 471 3.53 -26.40 -3.59
CA GLY A 471 3.13 -27.60 -2.84
C GLY A 471 4.31 -28.54 -2.64
N ARG A 472 4.59 -28.92 -1.39
CA ARG A 472 5.68 -29.84 -1.00
C ARG A 472 5.19 -31.16 -0.38
N GLU A 473 3.89 -31.43 -0.48
CA GLU A 473 3.27 -32.68 0.02
C GLU A 473 3.98 -33.94 -0.49
N SER A 474 4.47 -33.95 -1.73
CA SER A 474 5.14 -35.11 -2.33
C SER A 474 6.57 -35.34 -1.84
N ARG A 475 7.17 -34.39 -1.11
CA ARG A 475 8.51 -34.54 -0.49
C ARG A 475 8.41 -35.06 0.94
N THR A 476 7.32 -34.74 1.64
CA THR A 476 7.00 -35.29 2.96
C THR A 476 6.27 -36.62 2.88
N LYS A 477 5.54 -36.87 1.79
CA LYS A 477 5.14 -38.22 1.37
C LYS A 477 6.32 -38.93 0.73
N VAL A 478 6.95 -39.84 1.46
CA VAL A 478 7.49 -41.04 0.82
C VAL A 478 6.30 -41.66 0.06
N THR A 479 6.41 -41.74 -1.25
CA THR A 479 5.33 -42.00 -2.22
C THR A 479 4.28 -43.04 -1.78
N GLY A 480 3.00 -42.65 -1.78
CA GLY A 480 1.88 -43.55 -2.10
C GLY A 480 1.09 -44.23 -0.98
N ASP A 481 1.24 -43.85 0.30
CA ASP A 481 0.63 -44.60 1.41
C ASP A 481 -0.55 -43.92 2.12
N SER A 482 -1.51 -44.73 2.61
CA SER A 482 -2.68 -44.28 3.37
C SER A 482 -2.27 -43.67 4.72
N LEU A 483 -3.05 -42.71 5.25
CA LEU A 483 -2.85 -42.11 6.58
C LEU A 483 -2.66 -43.16 7.69
N ASP A 484 -3.28 -44.34 7.52
CA ASP A 484 -3.12 -45.47 8.43
C ASP A 484 -1.68 -45.99 8.46
N ARG A 485 -1.02 -46.13 7.31
CA ARG A 485 0.36 -46.64 7.25
C ARG A 485 1.36 -45.65 7.84
N LEU A 486 1.23 -44.36 7.55
CA LEU A 486 2.06 -43.32 8.16
C LEU A 486 1.89 -43.25 9.68
N PHE A 487 0.66 -43.42 10.16
CA PHE A 487 0.40 -43.52 11.60
C PHE A 487 1.11 -44.73 12.21
N GLU A 488 0.98 -45.92 11.60
CA GLU A 488 1.67 -47.12 12.10
C GLU A 488 3.21 -47.00 12.02
N GLU A 489 3.74 -46.27 11.04
CA GLU A 489 5.18 -46.01 10.89
C GLU A 489 5.72 -45.05 11.96
N TYR A 490 5.14 -43.85 12.08
CA TYR A 490 5.61 -42.84 13.04
C TYR A 490 5.43 -43.26 14.49
N PHE A 491 4.43 -44.09 14.78
CA PHE A 491 4.14 -44.62 16.11
C PHE A 491 4.51 -46.10 16.24
N SER A 492 5.40 -46.60 15.38
CA SER A 492 5.87 -48.01 15.37
C SER A 492 6.48 -48.48 16.71
N GLU A 493 6.99 -47.55 17.52
CA GLU A 493 7.54 -47.79 18.84
C GLU A 493 6.49 -47.82 19.97
N LYS A 494 5.23 -47.46 19.69
CA LYS A 494 4.11 -47.46 20.65
C LYS A 494 3.38 -48.80 20.68
N THR A 495 2.81 -49.15 21.83
CA THR A 495 1.94 -50.33 22.01
C THR A 495 0.59 -50.16 21.30
N PRO A 496 -0.13 -51.26 21.00
CA PRO A 496 -1.48 -51.19 20.40
C PRO A 496 -2.47 -50.34 21.22
N GLU A 497 -2.40 -50.42 22.55
CA GLU A 497 -3.23 -49.67 23.48
C GLU A 497 -2.93 -48.16 23.42
N GLU A 498 -1.65 -47.79 23.43
CA GLU A 498 -1.23 -46.39 23.28
C GLU A 498 -1.61 -45.82 21.90
N ARG A 499 -1.46 -46.60 20.83
CA ARG A 499 -1.90 -46.20 19.48
C ARG A 499 -3.41 -45.98 19.43
N ALA A 500 -4.19 -46.82 20.11
CA ALA A 500 -5.64 -46.65 20.19
C ALA A 500 -6.02 -45.39 20.98
N GLU A 501 -5.31 -45.09 22.07
CA GLU A 501 -5.52 -43.87 22.86
C GLU A 501 -5.17 -42.60 22.07
N ILE A 502 -4.04 -42.59 21.35
CA ILE A 502 -3.63 -41.48 20.49
C ILE A 502 -4.71 -41.23 19.40
N ARG A 503 -5.20 -42.29 18.75
CA ARG A 503 -6.29 -42.20 17.77
C ARG A 503 -7.56 -41.61 18.36
N ARG A 504 -7.92 -42.01 19.58
CA ARG A 504 -9.10 -41.50 20.28
C ARG A 504 -8.96 -40.03 20.67
N ARG A 505 -7.77 -39.60 21.09
CA ARG A 505 -7.54 -38.27 21.65
C ARG A 505 -7.34 -37.18 20.60
N TYR A 506 -6.64 -37.48 19.51
CA TYR A 506 -6.26 -36.49 18.50
C TYR A 506 -6.92 -36.75 17.13
N GLY A 507 -7.47 -37.94 16.89
CA GLY A 507 -7.80 -38.38 15.54
C GLY A 507 -6.55 -38.74 14.73
N LYS A 508 -6.72 -39.56 13.69
CA LYS A 508 -5.59 -40.12 12.91
C LYS A 508 -4.77 -39.05 12.20
N GLU A 509 -5.44 -38.11 11.53
CA GLU A 509 -4.81 -37.08 10.71
C GLU A 509 -3.97 -36.11 11.55
N GLN A 510 -4.56 -35.55 12.61
CA GLN A 510 -3.84 -34.62 13.50
C GLN A 510 -2.65 -35.30 14.19
N ALA A 511 -2.77 -36.56 14.60
CA ALA A 511 -1.67 -37.28 15.22
C ALA A 511 -0.48 -37.47 14.27
N VAL A 512 -0.73 -37.71 12.98
CA VAL A 512 0.33 -37.80 11.96
C VAL A 512 0.96 -36.44 11.71
N LEU A 513 0.18 -35.37 11.58
CA LEU A 513 0.68 -34.01 11.36
C LEU A 513 1.53 -33.49 12.53
N GLU A 514 1.14 -33.83 13.76
CA GLU A 514 1.84 -33.46 14.99
C GLU A 514 2.97 -34.42 15.39
N ALA A 515 3.28 -35.44 14.58
CA ALA A 515 4.33 -36.39 14.89
C ALA A 515 5.72 -35.71 14.88
N PRO A 516 6.54 -35.80 15.95
CA PRO A 516 7.84 -35.14 16.01
C PRO A 516 8.76 -35.50 14.83
N LYS A 517 8.86 -36.79 14.49
CA LYS A 517 9.64 -37.29 13.34
C LYS A 517 9.22 -36.64 12.02
N ARG A 518 7.92 -36.36 11.82
CA ARG A 518 7.43 -35.65 10.63
C ARG A 518 7.85 -34.18 10.67
N ILE A 519 7.64 -33.51 11.80
CA ILE A 519 7.99 -32.10 11.97
C ILE A 519 9.49 -31.87 11.76
N GLU A 520 10.36 -32.78 12.24
CA GLU A 520 11.80 -32.73 11.97
C GLU A 520 12.12 -32.73 10.47
N VAL A 521 11.50 -33.63 9.70
CA VAL A 521 11.66 -33.70 8.23
C VAL A 521 11.18 -32.42 7.56
N VAL A 522 10.03 -31.89 8.00
CA VAL A 522 9.51 -30.61 7.50
C VAL A 522 10.48 -29.48 7.83
N CYS A 523 11.01 -29.42 9.05
CA CYS A 523 11.94 -28.40 9.49
C CYS A 523 13.24 -28.40 8.68
N ALA A 524 13.77 -29.58 8.33
CA ALA A 524 14.97 -29.69 7.50
C ALA A 524 14.77 -29.08 6.09
N ASP A 525 13.68 -29.43 5.39
CA ASP A 525 13.37 -28.93 4.04
C ASP A 525 12.99 -27.43 4.04
N LEU A 526 12.26 -26.99 5.07
CA LEU A 526 12.00 -25.58 5.40
C LEU A 526 13.28 -24.77 5.52
N LEU A 527 14.25 -25.27 6.30
CA LEU A 527 15.50 -24.55 6.59
C LEU A 527 16.37 -24.44 5.35
N GLU A 528 16.47 -25.50 4.56
CA GLU A 528 17.16 -25.48 3.27
C GLU A 528 16.58 -24.39 2.36
N HIS A 529 15.25 -24.35 2.20
CA HIS A 529 14.59 -23.31 1.41
C HIS A 529 14.82 -21.90 1.99
N TYR A 530 14.68 -21.73 3.30
CA TYR A 530 14.86 -20.43 3.94
C TYR A 530 16.27 -19.89 3.74
N GLN A 531 17.30 -20.69 4.05
CA GLN A 531 18.70 -20.26 4.01
C GLN A 531 19.23 -20.05 2.59
N SER A 532 18.74 -20.84 1.62
CA SER A 532 19.19 -20.72 0.23
C SER A 532 18.50 -19.59 -0.54
N HIS A 533 17.26 -19.22 -0.17
CA HIS A 533 16.43 -18.38 -1.04
C HIS A 533 15.83 -17.14 -0.37
N ILE A 534 15.54 -17.19 0.92
CA ILE A 534 14.85 -16.11 1.64
C ILE A 534 15.84 -15.26 2.44
N GLN A 535 16.68 -15.92 3.24
CA GLN A 535 17.67 -15.28 4.08
C GLN A 535 18.70 -14.44 3.29
N PRO A 536 19.21 -14.87 2.12
CA PRO A 536 20.17 -14.06 1.34
C PRO A 536 19.59 -12.74 0.86
N ASN A 537 18.27 -12.67 0.72
CA ASN A 537 17.54 -11.45 0.35
C ASN A 537 17.20 -10.55 1.56
N GLY A 538 17.58 -10.96 2.78
CA GLY A 538 17.36 -10.19 4.01
C GLY A 538 15.91 -10.21 4.52
N PHE A 539 15.12 -11.24 4.15
CA PHE A 539 13.73 -11.38 4.57
C PHE A 539 13.52 -12.48 5.60
N LYS A 540 12.37 -12.40 6.28
CA LYS A 540 11.97 -13.26 7.40
C LYS A 540 10.84 -14.21 7.02
N ALA A 541 10.59 -15.22 7.86
CA ALA A 541 9.63 -16.28 7.61
C ALA A 541 8.57 -16.43 8.71
N MET A 542 7.41 -16.96 8.31
CA MET A 542 6.33 -17.36 9.22
C MET A 542 6.00 -18.84 9.01
N ILE A 543 5.83 -19.59 10.10
CA ILE A 543 5.38 -20.99 10.09
C ILE A 543 3.99 -21.04 10.71
N VAL A 544 3.02 -21.62 10.00
CA VAL A 544 1.63 -21.70 10.46
C VAL A 544 1.28 -23.16 10.72
N THR A 545 1.06 -23.48 11.99
CA THR A 545 0.90 -24.87 12.46
C THR A 545 -0.56 -25.20 12.78
N GLY A 546 -0.92 -26.48 12.72
CA GLY A 546 -2.27 -26.96 13.00
C GLY A 546 -2.69 -26.83 14.48
N SER A 547 -1.73 -26.78 15.40
CA SER A 547 -2.01 -26.69 16.83
C SER A 547 -0.90 -25.99 17.62
N ARG A 548 -1.22 -25.61 18.86
CA ARG A 548 -0.23 -25.02 19.78
C ARG A 548 0.88 -26.01 20.13
N LYS A 549 0.53 -27.30 20.24
CA LYS A 549 1.51 -28.36 20.51
C LYS A 549 2.50 -28.47 19.35
N ALA A 550 2.00 -28.52 18.11
CA ALA A 550 2.85 -28.48 16.93
C ALA A 550 3.75 -27.24 16.93
N ALA A 551 3.23 -26.05 17.26
CA ALA A 551 4.05 -24.83 17.31
C ALA A 551 5.26 -24.95 18.26
N VAL A 552 5.08 -25.58 19.43
CA VAL A 552 6.18 -25.87 20.37
C VAL A 552 7.14 -26.90 19.79
N THR A 553 6.63 -27.99 19.21
CA THR A 553 7.47 -29.03 18.59
C THR A 553 8.29 -28.50 17.40
N TYR A 554 7.74 -27.60 16.59
CA TYR A 554 8.49 -26.89 15.54
C TYR A 554 9.64 -26.06 16.13
N LYS A 555 9.42 -25.40 17.28
CA LYS A 555 10.44 -24.60 17.96
C LYS A 555 11.60 -25.48 18.43
N GLU A 556 11.28 -26.59 19.08
CA GLU A 556 12.26 -27.56 19.58
C GLU A 556 13.08 -28.14 18.43
N ALA A 557 12.42 -28.62 17.37
CA ALA A 557 13.09 -29.16 16.19
C ALA A 557 13.99 -28.14 15.47
N LEU A 558 13.56 -26.87 15.37
CA LEU A 558 14.37 -25.81 14.80
C LEU A 558 15.62 -25.51 15.63
N ASP A 559 15.49 -25.47 16.96
CA ASP A 559 16.62 -25.24 17.86
C ASP A 559 17.65 -26.36 17.76
N GLU A 560 17.20 -27.62 17.70
CA GLU A 560 18.05 -28.80 17.54
C GLU A 560 18.80 -28.80 16.20
N LEU A 561 18.17 -28.32 15.14
CA LEU A 561 18.77 -28.19 13.80
C LEU A 561 19.69 -26.96 13.66
N GLY A 562 19.87 -26.15 14.72
CA GLY A 562 20.69 -24.95 14.67
C GLY A 562 20.14 -23.87 13.74
N ALA A 563 18.80 -23.79 13.64
CA ALA A 563 18.12 -22.79 12.84
C ALA A 563 18.47 -21.35 13.26
N PRO A 564 18.29 -20.37 12.36
CA PRO A 564 18.20 -18.96 12.71
C PRO A 564 17.16 -18.73 13.83
N GLU A 565 17.35 -17.69 14.65
CA GLU A 565 16.51 -17.46 15.83
C GLU A 565 15.02 -17.43 15.46
N SER A 566 14.23 -18.19 16.22
CA SER A 566 12.79 -18.36 16.04
C SER A 566 12.01 -18.05 17.32
N ALA A 567 10.73 -17.68 17.20
CA ALA A 567 9.85 -17.44 18.34
C ALA A 567 8.44 -18.01 18.11
N VAL A 568 7.87 -18.62 19.14
CA VAL A 568 6.47 -19.08 19.13
C VAL A 568 5.56 -17.95 19.61
N VAL A 569 4.52 -17.66 18.83
CA VAL A 569 3.50 -16.65 19.16
C VAL A 569 2.11 -17.31 19.07
N ILE A 570 1.58 -17.66 20.25
CA ILE A 570 0.29 -18.36 20.39
C ILE A 570 -0.57 -17.71 21.49
N SER A 571 -1.89 -17.85 21.36
CA SER A 571 -2.84 -17.33 22.34
C SER A 571 -2.89 -18.22 23.60
N GLY A 572 -2.95 -17.58 24.77
CA GLY A 572 -3.15 -18.27 26.06
C GLY A 572 -4.61 -18.62 26.36
N LEU A 573 -4.82 -19.68 27.13
CA LEU A 573 -6.12 -20.09 27.70
C LEU A 573 -6.05 -20.12 29.24
N HIS A 574 -7.22 -20.06 29.88
CA HIS A 574 -7.32 -19.99 31.36
C HIS A 574 -6.71 -21.20 32.07
N ASN A 575 -6.76 -22.38 31.44
CA ASN A 575 -6.23 -23.64 31.96
C ASN A 575 -5.15 -24.22 31.02
N ASP A 576 -4.13 -23.41 30.72
CA ASP A 576 -3.03 -23.85 29.87
C ASP A 576 -2.09 -24.82 30.57
N ASP A 577 -1.74 -25.89 29.84
CA ASP A 577 -0.61 -26.75 30.20
C ASP A 577 0.66 -25.90 30.41
N PRO A 578 1.44 -26.14 31.48
CA PRO A 578 2.68 -25.41 31.77
C PRO A 578 3.63 -25.29 30.58
N MET A 579 3.64 -26.26 29.66
CA MET A 579 4.48 -26.21 28.46
C MET A 579 4.20 -24.98 27.57
N PHE A 580 3.00 -24.39 27.63
CA PHE A 580 2.62 -23.23 26.81
C PHE A 580 2.95 -21.89 27.47
N HIS A 581 3.14 -21.86 28.80
CA HIS A 581 3.31 -20.61 29.56
C HIS A 581 4.46 -19.72 29.06
N PRO A 582 5.61 -20.26 28.61
CA PRO A 582 6.67 -19.44 28.02
C PRO A 582 6.26 -18.67 26.75
N TYR A 583 5.24 -19.17 26.03
CA TYR A 583 4.84 -18.71 24.70
C TYR A 583 3.50 -17.96 24.67
N THR A 584 2.79 -17.93 25.81
CA THR A 584 1.48 -17.26 25.97
C THR A 584 1.57 -15.98 26.78
N ASP A 585 2.75 -15.65 27.32
CA ASP A 585 3.03 -14.41 28.03
C ASP A 585 2.89 -13.18 27.11
N LYS A 586 1.97 -12.27 27.45
CA LYS A 586 1.64 -11.08 26.64
C LYS A 586 2.81 -10.09 26.48
N SER A 587 3.75 -10.05 27.42
CA SER A 587 4.93 -9.18 27.34
C SER A 587 5.94 -9.77 26.35
N LYS A 588 6.23 -11.07 26.49
CA LYS A 588 7.13 -11.78 25.59
C LYS A 588 6.62 -11.82 24.15
N ILE A 589 5.32 -12.05 23.95
CA ILE A 589 4.70 -11.99 22.62
C ILE A 589 4.89 -10.60 22.00
N ARG A 590 4.64 -9.52 22.75
CA ARG A 590 4.83 -8.16 22.25
C ARG A 590 6.29 -7.89 21.88
N GLN A 591 7.22 -8.33 22.71
CA GLN A 591 8.66 -8.21 22.43
C GLN A 591 9.06 -9.00 21.19
N ALA A 592 8.60 -10.25 21.04
CA ALA A 592 8.89 -11.07 19.85
C ALA A 592 8.34 -10.42 18.58
N ILE A 593 7.12 -9.89 18.61
CA ILE A 593 6.52 -9.17 17.47
C ILE A 593 7.35 -7.93 17.12
N GLN A 594 7.74 -7.12 18.12
CA GLN A 594 8.55 -5.92 17.90
C GLN A 594 9.90 -6.24 17.29
N ARG A 595 10.57 -7.30 17.77
CA ARG A 595 11.83 -7.78 17.21
C ARG A 595 11.67 -8.32 15.78
N PHE A 596 10.61 -9.10 15.55
CA PHE A 596 10.35 -9.71 14.25
C PHE A 596 10.16 -8.67 13.14
N VAL A 597 9.48 -7.55 13.41
CA VAL A 597 9.27 -6.49 12.40
C VAL A 597 10.54 -5.69 12.08
N GLN A 598 11.57 -5.73 12.95
CA GLN A 598 12.84 -5.05 12.68
C GLN A 598 13.65 -5.84 11.65
N PRO A 599 14.08 -5.24 10.53
CA PRO A 599 14.82 -5.96 9.48
C PRO A 599 16.11 -6.63 9.95
N ASP A 600 16.89 -5.91 10.76
CA ASP A 600 18.25 -6.31 11.14
C ASP A 600 18.28 -7.11 12.46
N ASP A 601 17.12 -7.35 13.09
CA ASP A 601 17.06 -8.18 14.30
C ASP A 601 17.24 -9.66 13.95
N PRO A 602 18.06 -10.42 14.72
CA PRO A 602 18.32 -11.84 14.50
C PRO A 602 17.07 -12.73 14.50
N LEU A 603 15.98 -12.33 15.16
CA LEU A 603 14.71 -13.07 15.19
C LEU A 603 14.11 -13.09 13.78
N SER A 604 14.20 -14.24 13.13
CA SER A 604 13.98 -14.35 11.70
C SER A 604 12.82 -15.28 11.31
N ILE A 605 12.36 -16.10 12.25
CA ILE A 605 11.23 -17.02 12.07
C ILE A 605 10.22 -16.84 13.19
N VAL A 606 8.93 -16.71 12.85
CA VAL A 606 7.84 -16.79 13.84
C VAL A 606 6.94 -17.98 13.58
N ILE A 607 6.59 -18.70 14.64
CA ILE A 607 5.77 -19.91 14.60
C ILE A 607 4.43 -19.59 15.25
N VAL A 608 3.35 -19.72 14.49
CA VAL A 608 2.01 -19.29 14.89
C VAL A 608 0.98 -20.39 14.66
N LYS A 609 -0.09 -20.35 15.46
CA LYS A 609 -1.32 -21.11 15.18
C LYS A 609 -2.36 -20.21 14.52
N ASP A 610 -2.97 -19.32 15.31
CA ASP A 610 -4.04 -18.40 14.84
C ASP A 610 -3.63 -16.92 14.93
N MET A 611 -2.64 -16.59 15.76
CA MET A 611 -2.15 -15.22 15.90
C MET A 611 -1.43 -14.75 14.63
N LEU A 612 -1.47 -13.43 14.38
CA LEU A 612 -0.78 -12.75 13.28
C LEU A 612 -1.26 -13.07 11.85
N LEU A 613 -2.20 -14.01 11.65
CA LEU A 613 -2.75 -14.34 10.34
C LEU A 613 -3.68 -13.23 9.81
N THR A 614 -4.44 -12.63 10.71
CA THR A 614 -5.19 -11.38 10.53
C THR A 614 -4.51 -10.30 11.34
N GLY A 615 -4.66 -9.02 11.01
CA GLY A 615 -4.14 -7.97 11.90
C GLY A 615 -2.89 -7.30 11.42
N PHE A 616 -1.97 -8.11 10.91
CA PHE A 616 -0.56 -7.86 11.09
C PHE A 616 0.10 -7.47 9.78
N ASP A 617 0.57 -6.22 9.69
CA ASP A 617 1.34 -5.76 8.55
C ASP A 617 2.83 -6.07 8.76
N VAL A 618 3.41 -6.85 7.85
CA VAL A 618 4.79 -7.36 8.01
C VAL A 618 5.55 -7.38 6.68
N PRO A 619 5.97 -6.21 6.17
CA PRO A 619 6.72 -6.10 4.91
C PRO A 619 8.01 -6.93 4.88
N VAL A 620 8.60 -7.20 6.04
CA VAL A 620 9.83 -7.99 6.20
C VAL A 620 9.63 -9.50 5.98
N CYS A 621 8.40 -10.00 5.97
CA CYS A 621 8.10 -11.42 5.78
C CYS A 621 7.96 -11.73 4.28
N GLN A 622 8.76 -12.66 3.76
CA GLN A 622 8.72 -13.07 2.34
C GLN A 622 8.13 -14.46 2.14
N VAL A 623 8.19 -15.34 3.13
CA VAL A 623 7.67 -16.72 3.01
C VAL A 623 6.76 -17.10 4.18
N MET A 624 5.70 -17.82 3.86
CA MET A 624 4.84 -18.50 4.82
C MET A 624 4.87 -19.99 4.54
N TYR A 625 5.27 -20.76 5.55
CA TYR A 625 5.25 -22.21 5.55
C TYR A 625 3.96 -22.68 6.20
N LEU A 626 3.10 -23.34 5.41
CA LEU A 626 1.79 -23.80 5.86
C LEU A 626 1.85 -25.29 6.19
N ASP A 627 1.48 -25.63 7.43
CA ASP A 627 1.34 -27.00 7.90
C ASP A 627 -0.01 -27.22 8.60
N ARG A 628 -1.05 -26.61 8.04
CA ARG A 628 -2.44 -26.75 8.47
C ARG A 628 -3.40 -26.51 7.32
N LYS A 629 -4.61 -27.03 7.46
CA LYS A 629 -5.74 -26.61 6.64
C LYS A 629 -6.16 -25.18 6.96
N LEU A 630 -6.14 -24.31 5.95
CA LEU A 630 -6.79 -23.00 5.95
C LEU A 630 -7.94 -23.03 4.93
N VAL A 631 -9.10 -22.50 5.29
CA VAL A 631 -10.31 -22.50 4.45
C VAL A 631 -10.85 -21.09 4.27
N GLU A 632 -11.54 -20.87 3.14
CA GLU A 632 -12.27 -19.64 2.80
C GLU A 632 -11.43 -18.35 2.95
N HIS A 633 -11.98 -17.34 3.60
CA HIS A 633 -11.37 -16.03 3.84
C HIS A 633 -10.07 -16.11 4.66
N GLY A 634 -9.94 -17.10 5.56
CA GLY A 634 -8.75 -17.26 6.40
C GLY A 634 -7.48 -17.52 5.60
N LEU A 635 -7.60 -18.24 4.48
CA LEU A 635 -6.50 -18.45 3.54
C LEU A 635 -6.08 -17.13 2.89
N LEU A 636 -7.02 -16.38 2.29
CA LEU A 636 -6.72 -15.11 1.61
C LEU A 636 -6.10 -14.07 2.56
N GLN A 637 -6.52 -14.06 3.83
CA GLN A 637 -5.96 -13.17 4.85
C GLN A 637 -4.54 -13.57 5.27
N ALA A 638 -4.27 -14.88 5.39
CA ALA A 638 -2.95 -15.40 5.75
C ALA A 638 -1.92 -15.16 4.63
N ILE A 639 -2.26 -15.49 3.37
CA ILE A 639 -1.33 -15.31 2.25
C ILE A 639 -0.97 -13.83 2.02
N ALA A 640 -1.83 -12.90 2.43
CA ALA A 640 -1.57 -11.47 2.37
C ALA A 640 -0.53 -10.96 3.40
N ARG A 641 0.10 -11.84 4.19
CA ARG A 641 1.26 -11.47 5.03
C ARG A 641 2.54 -11.37 4.19
N VAL A 642 2.66 -12.16 3.12
CA VAL A 642 3.87 -12.21 2.30
C VAL A 642 3.83 -11.32 1.07
N ASN A 643 2.67 -10.74 0.72
CA ASN A 643 2.50 -9.93 -0.50
C ASN A 643 2.77 -8.42 -0.33
N ARG A 644 3.27 -7.99 0.84
CA ARG A 644 3.61 -6.58 1.09
C ARG A 644 4.88 -6.17 0.38
N THR A 645 4.86 -4.98 -0.22
CA THR A 645 5.98 -4.37 -0.95
C THR A 645 7.09 -3.95 0.01
N ARG A 646 8.33 -4.17 -0.40
CA ARG A 646 9.53 -3.67 0.29
C ARG A 646 10.67 -3.60 -0.73
N GLN A 647 11.65 -2.72 -0.50
CA GLN A 647 12.85 -2.69 -1.32
C GLN A 647 13.46 -4.10 -1.43
N ASN A 648 13.89 -4.49 -2.64
CA ASN A 648 14.43 -5.81 -2.98
C ASN A 648 13.46 -6.99 -2.82
N LYS A 649 12.18 -6.74 -2.53
CA LYS A 649 11.15 -7.78 -2.46
C LYS A 649 10.34 -7.81 -3.75
N SER A 650 10.60 -8.79 -4.60
CA SER A 650 9.88 -8.98 -5.87
C SER A 650 8.60 -9.81 -5.72
N ARG A 651 8.51 -10.68 -4.70
CA ARG A 651 7.43 -11.64 -4.50
C ARG A 651 7.31 -12.13 -3.06
N GLY A 652 6.19 -12.78 -2.76
CA GLY A 652 5.98 -13.60 -1.57
C GLY A 652 5.84 -15.08 -1.93
N TYR A 653 6.15 -15.97 -0.99
CA TYR A 653 6.07 -17.42 -1.17
C TYR A 653 5.11 -18.05 -0.16
N ILE A 654 4.28 -18.97 -0.64
CA ILE A 654 3.51 -19.90 0.18
C ILE A 654 4.03 -21.30 -0.10
N VAL A 655 4.64 -21.92 0.90
CA VAL A 655 5.17 -23.28 0.82
C VAL A 655 4.30 -24.18 1.68
N ASP A 656 3.69 -25.18 1.06
CA ASP A 656 2.63 -25.96 1.68
C ASP A 656 3.05 -27.42 1.93
N TYR A 657 3.12 -27.79 3.21
CA TYR A 657 3.45 -29.13 3.69
C TYR A 657 2.24 -29.97 4.08
N TYR A 658 1.05 -29.36 4.14
CA TYR A 658 -0.20 -30.05 4.45
C TYR A 658 -0.76 -30.76 3.21
N GLY A 659 -0.56 -30.20 2.01
CA GLY A 659 -1.08 -30.75 0.76
C GLY A 659 -2.39 -30.10 0.32
N LEU A 660 -2.46 -28.78 0.41
CA LEU A 660 -3.62 -28.01 -0.03
C LEU A 660 -3.66 -27.83 -1.54
N SER A 661 -2.78 -28.39 -2.38
CA SER A 661 -2.80 -28.08 -3.83
C SER A 661 -4.16 -28.36 -4.48
N ASP A 662 -4.84 -29.45 -4.10
CA ASP A 662 -6.20 -29.75 -4.56
C ASP A 662 -7.26 -28.91 -3.81
N TYR A 663 -7.05 -28.65 -2.52
CA TYR A 663 -7.96 -27.89 -1.64
C TYR A 663 -7.89 -26.37 -1.84
N LEU A 664 -6.80 -25.85 -2.40
CA LEU A 664 -6.56 -24.44 -2.65
C LEU A 664 -7.44 -23.99 -3.80
N GLN A 665 -7.52 -24.82 -4.85
CA GLN A 665 -8.43 -24.60 -5.96
C GLN A 665 -9.89 -24.66 -5.47
N GLU A 666 -10.25 -25.66 -4.66
CA GLU A 666 -11.58 -25.76 -4.04
C GLU A 666 -11.91 -24.56 -3.11
N ALA A 667 -10.95 -24.12 -2.28
CA ALA A 667 -11.11 -22.97 -1.39
C ALA A 667 -11.24 -21.64 -2.15
N LEU A 668 -10.71 -21.59 -3.37
CA LEU A 668 -10.84 -20.46 -4.28
C LEU A 668 -12.12 -20.52 -5.14
N GLU A 669 -12.65 -21.71 -5.43
CA GLU A 669 -13.87 -21.93 -6.24
C GLU A 669 -15.15 -21.33 -5.65
N VAL A 670 -15.18 -21.10 -4.34
CA VAL A 670 -16.29 -20.40 -3.66
C VAL A 670 -16.43 -18.93 -4.10
N PHE A 671 -15.37 -18.37 -4.69
CA PHE A 671 -15.34 -17.03 -5.28
C PHE A 671 -15.58 -17.09 -6.80
N SER A 672 -15.83 -15.95 -7.45
CA SER A 672 -15.87 -15.94 -8.92
C SER A 672 -14.45 -16.00 -9.47
N LYS A 673 -14.23 -16.68 -10.61
CA LYS A 673 -12.88 -16.84 -11.19
C LYS A 673 -12.21 -15.48 -11.43
N ASP A 674 -12.98 -14.52 -11.90
CA ASP A 674 -12.51 -13.16 -12.15
C ASP A 674 -12.10 -12.44 -10.85
N ASP A 675 -12.71 -12.77 -9.71
CA ASP A 675 -12.42 -12.10 -8.43
C ASP A 675 -11.07 -12.50 -7.80
N ILE A 676 -10.59 -13.71 -8.12
CA ILE A 676 -9.37 -14.31 -7.53
C ILE A 676 -8.23 -14.45 -8.55
N GLU A 677 -8.42 -13.90 -9.75
CA GLU A 677 -7.39 -13.89 -10.78
C GLU A 677 -6.08 -13.31 -10.22
N GLY A 678 -4.96 -13.97 -10.49
CA GLY A 678 -3.64 -13.53 -10.05
C GLY A 678 -3.36 -13.63 -8.54
N ALA A 679 -4.28 -14.14 -7.71
CA ALA A 679 -4.10 -14.23 -6.26
C ALA A 679 -2.93 -15.15 -5.86
N LEU A 680 -2.81 -16.31 -6.53
CA LEU A 680 -1.75 -17.29 -6.34
C LEU A 680 -1.34 -17.79 -7.72
N LYS A 681 -0.03 -17.78 -8.02
CA LYS A 681 0.50 -18.43 -9.22
C LYS A 681 1.25 -19.70 -8.83
N PRO A 682 0.81 -20.88 -9.31
CA PRO A 682 1.58 -22.11 -9.19
C PRO A 682 2.96 -21.92 -9.79
N ILE A 683 3.99 -22.43 -9.12
CA ILE A 683 5.37 -22.40 -9.66
C ILE A 683 5.48 -23.08 -11.04
N LYS A 684 4.61 -24.07 -11.32
CA LYS A 684 4.55 -24.77 -12.61
C LYS A 684 4.16 -23.86 -13.78
N ASP A 685 3.35 -22.83 -13.55
CA ASP A 685 2.91 -21.89 -14.59
C ASP A 685 4.03 -20.93 -15.02
N GLU A 686 5.10 -20.86 -14.23
CA GLU A 686 6.30 -20.08 -14.56
C GLU A 686 7.29 -20.88 -15.43
N LEU A 687 7.15 -22.22 -15.53
CA LEU A 687 8.05 -23.07 -16.33
C LEU A 687 8.06 -22.76 -17.83
N PRO A 688 6.91 -22.58 -18.51
CA PRO A 688 6.93 -22.24 -19.94
C PRO A 688 7.62 -20.89 -20.18
N LYS A 689 7.52 -19.94 -19.22
CA LYS A 689 8.23 -18.67 -19.30
C LYS A 689 9.73 -18.86 -19.07
N LEU A 690 10.11 -19.75 -18.17
CA LEU A 690 11.51 -20.14 -17.94
C LEU A 690 12.13 -20.70 -19.21
N GLU A 691 11.50 -21.73 -19.79
CA GLU A 691 11.92 -22.37 -21.04
C GLU A 691 12.09 -21.35 -22.17
N ARG A 692 11.10 -20.47 -22.35
CA ARG A 692 11.16 -19.43 -23.38
C ARG A 692 12.29 -18.42 -23.14
N ARG A 693 12.43 -17.91 -21.92
CA ARG A 693 13.46 -16.91 -21.58
C ARG A 693 14.86 -17.50 -21.66
N HIS A 694 15.02 -18.75 -21.22
CA HIS A 694 16.24 -19.54 -21.39
C HIS A 694 16.59 -19.70 -22.86
N ALA A 695 15.65 -20.16 -23.70
CA ALA A 695 15.87 -20.32 -25.13
C ALA A 695 16.31 -19.01 -25.81
N ILE A 696 15.68 -17.88 -25.47
CA ILE A 696 16.05 -16.55 -25.99
C ILE A 696 17.48 -16.18 -25.57
N ALA A 697 17.84 -16.34 -24.29
CA ALA A 697 19.18 -16.02 -23.80
C ALA A 697 20.26 -16.92 -24.45
N MET A 698 19.94 -18.20 -24.64
CA MET A 698 20.82 -19.17 -25.29
C MET A 698 20.98 -18.92 -26.80
N ALA A 699 19.95 -18.38 -27.47
CA ALA A 699 19.96 -18.16 -28.91
C ALA A 699 21.09 -17.24 -29.39
N PHE A 700 21.60 -16.35 -28.53
CA PHE A 700 22.74 -15.47 -28.83
C PHE A 700 24.02 -16.23 -29.19
N PHE A 701 24.14 -17.49 -28.76
CA PHE A 701 25.32 -18.32 -29.01
C PHE A 701 25.03 -19.50 -29.93
N THR A 702 23.93 -19.45 -30.67
CA THR A 702 23.62 -20.45 -31.70
C THR A 702 24.74 -20.47 -32.74
N GLY A 703 25.36 -21.64 -32.94
CA GLY A 703 26.47 -21.79 -33.88
C GLY A 703 27.86 -21.44 -33.31
N ILE A 704 27.96 -21.09 -32.03
CA ILE A 704 29.22 -20.84 -31.33
C ILE A 704 29.47 -21.98 -30.33
N ASP A 705 30.70 -22.51 -30.26
CA ASP A 705 31.04 -23.50 -29.23
C ASP A 705 31.04 -22.83 -27.85
N ARG A 706 30.11 -23.24 -26.98
CA ARG A 706 29.94 -22.69 -25.63
C ARG A 706 31.18 -22.86 -24.73
N ARG A 707 32.08 -23.79 -25.07
CA ARG A 707 33.34 -24.00 -24.35
C ARG A 707 34.37 -22.93 -24.70
N ASP A 708 34.24 -22.31 -25.87
CA ASP A 708 35.04 -21.16 -26.26
C ASP A 708 34.42 -19.88 -25.70
N THR A 709 34.81 -19.58 -24.46
CA THR A 709 34.30 -18.41 -23.72
C THR A 709 34.72 -17.11 -24.41
N GLU A 710 35.90 -17.07 -25.03
CA GLU A 710 36.39 -15.88 -25.73
C GLU A 710 35.56 -15.63 -27.00
N ALA A 711 35.31 -16.66 -27.83
CA ALA A 711 34.44 -16.51 -29.00
C ALA A 711 33.02 -16.05 -28.63
N CYS A 712 32.46 -16.55 -27.52
CA CYS A 712 31.17 -16.11 -27.03
C CYS A 712 31.18 -14.63 -26.61
N VAL A 713 32.20 -14.17 -25.89
CA VAL A 713 32.33 -12.75 -25.47
C VAL A 713 32.59 -11.84 -26.66
N LEU A 714 33.42 -12.27 -27.62
CA LEU A 714 33.69 -11.53 -28.86
C LEU A 714 32.44 -11.38 -29.73
N SER A 715 31.55 -12.37 -29.72
CA SER A 715 30.26 -12.27 -30.45
C SER A 715 29.31 -11.18 -29.92
N LEU A 716 29.64 -10.55 -28.79
CA LEU A 716 28.91 -9.44 -28.16
C LEU A 716 29.65 -8.10 -28.30
N GLU A 717 30.53 -7.96 -29.28
CA GLU A 717 31.23 -6.70 -29.60
C GLU A 717 30.25 -5.59 -30.00
N ASP A 718 29.24 -5.92 -30.81
CA ASP A 718 28.17 -5.00 -31.20
C ASP A 718 27.35 -4.54 -29.98
N GLU A 719 27.20 -3.22 -29.83
CA GLU A 719 26.58 -2.61 -28.66
C GLU A 719 25.09 -2.95 -28.55
N GLN A 720 24.37 -2.94 -29.68
CA GLN A 720 22.94 -3.26 -29.70
C GLN A 720 22.72 -4.73 -29.30
N ARG A 721 23.46 -5.66 -29.92
CA ARG A 721 23.42 -7.09 -29.60
C ARG A 721 23.77 -7.35 -28.14
N ARG A 722 24.78 -6.66 -27.60
CA ARG A 722 25.19 -6.78 -26.19
C ARG A 722 24.13 -6.26 -25.23
N SER A 723 23.44 -5.17 -25.59
CA SER A 723 22.32 -4.63 -24.82
C SER A 723 21.13 -5.61 -24.82
N GLU A 724 20.74 -6.12 -25.99
CA GLU A 724 19.69 -7.13 -26.14
C GLU A 724 20.00 -8.42 -25.36
N PHE A 725 21.25 -8.90 -25.43
CA PHE A 725 21.74 -10.03 -24.64
C PHE A 725 21.61 -9.76 -23.14
N SER A 726 22.04 -8.58 -22.69
CA SER A 726 21.98 -8.20 -21.28
C SER A 726 20.53 -8.18 -20.76
N ILE A 727 19.59 -7.70 -21.56
CA ILE A 727 18.15 -7.73 -21.26
C ILE A 727 17.64 -9.18 -21.21
N ALA A 728 18.02 -10.02 -22.17
CA ALA A 728 17.60 -11.42 -22.24
C ALA A 728 18.09 -12.22 -21.01
N VAL A 729 19.36 -12.07 -20.64
CA VAL A 729 19.95 -12.71 -19.45
C VAL A 729 19.30 -12.19 -18.17
N LYS A 730 19.09 -10.87 -18.05
CA LYS A 730 18.40 -10.28 -16.89
C LYS A 730 17.01 -10.90 -16.72
N ARG A 731 16.21 -10.97 -17.80
CA ARG A 731 14.88 -11.59 -17.77
C ARG A 731 14.95 -13.08 -17.43
N PHE A 732 15.94 -13.81 -17.93
CA PHE A 732 16.17 -15.21 -17.58
C PHE A 732 16.52 -15.37 -16.08
N PHE A 733 17.35 -14.50 -15.53
CA PHE A 733 17.70 -14.54 -14.11
C PHE A 733 16.52 -14.20 -13.21
N GLU A 734 15.70 -13.23 -13.59
CA GLU A 734 14.45 -12.89 -12.90
C GLU A 734 13.49 -14.08 -12.81
N ILE A 735 13.43 -14.93 -13.87
CA ILE A 735 12.57 -16.12 -13.87
C ILE A 735 13.19 -17.30 -13.10
N MET A 736 14.52 -17.43 -13.13
CA MET A 736 15.26 -18.41 -12.33
C MET A 736 15.12 -18.13 -10.83
N ASP A 737 15.16 -16.86 -10.43
CA ASP A 737 14.92 -16.42 -9.06
C ASP A 737 13.50 -16.74 -8.56
N ILE A 738 12.51 -16.91 -9.45
CA ILE A 738 11.17 -17.36 -9.03
C ILE A 738 11.17 -18.84 -8.68
N ILE A 739 11.88 -19.63 -9.49
CA ILE A 739 11.74 -21.08 -9.50
C ILE A 739 12.72 -21.73 -8.54
N MET A 740 13.92 -21.17 -8.34
CA MET A 740 14.84 -21.71 -7.33
C MET A 740 14.23 -21.58 -5.91
N PRO A 741 14.51 -22.53 -5.01
CA PRO A 741 15.35 -23.72 -5.15
C PRO A 741 14.60 -24.97 -5.67
N ASN A 742 13.43 -24.80 -6.28
CA ASN A 742 12.63 -25.94 -6.76
C ASN A 742 13.42 -26.80 -7.77
N PRO A 743 13.32 -28.15 -7.72
CA PRO A 743 14.06 -29.05 -8.63
C PRO A 743 13.80 -28.78 -10.11
N LEU A 744 12.65 -28.19 -10.44
CA LEU A 744 12.32 -27.81 -11.82
C LEU A 744 13.32 -26.80 -12.41
N ALA A 745 14.05 -26.04 -11.58
CA ALA A 745 15.13 -25.16 -12.02
C ALA A 745 16.43 -25.92 -12.35
N ALA A 746 16.62 -27.14 -11.85
CA ALA A 746 17.89 -27.87 -11.94
C ALA A 746 18.49 -27.97 -13.36
N PRO A 747 17.70 -28.21 -14.43
CA PRO A 747 18.24 -28.26 -15.80
C PRO A 747 18.89 -26.94 -16.26
N TYR A 748 18.53 -25.81 -15.65
CA TYR A 748 18.89 -24.47 -16.10
C TYR A 748 20.01 -23.82 -15.27
N ILE A 749 20.36 -24.39 -14.11
CA ILE A 749 21.34 -23.80 -13.17
C ILE A 749 22.73 -23.68 -13.80
N ALA A 750 23.17 -24.70 -14.53
CA ALA A 750 24.48 -24.67 -15.19
C ALA A 750 24.55 -23.56 -16.25
N ASP A 751 23.48 -23.40 -17.03
CA ASP A 751 23.37 -22.37 -18.05
C ASP A 751 23.26 -20.96 -17.45
N MET A 752 22.54 -20.80 -16.34
CA MET A 752 22.48 -19.54 -15.59
C MET A 752 23.85 -19.09 -15.12
N LYS A 753 24.63 -19.98 -14.49
CA LYS A 753 26.01 -19.67 -14.08
C LYS A 753 26.89 -19.30 -15.26
N TRP A 754 26.78 -20.05 -16.35
CA TRP A 754 27.56 -19.81 -17.57
C TRP A 754 27.22 -18.45 -18.22
N LEU A 755 25.93 -18.14 -18.42
CA LEU A 755 25.47 -16.86 -18.96
C LEU A 755 25.91 -15.67 -18.10
N GLY A 756 25.90 -15.85 -16.77
CA GLY A 756 26.36 -14.82 -15.83
C GLY A 756 27.86 -14.51 -15.99
N LEU A 757 28.68 -15.55 -16.18
CA LEU A 757 30.10 -15.38 -16.48
C LEU A 757 30.32 -14.63 -17.80
N ILE A 758 29.60 -14.99 -18.86
CA ILE A 758 29.69 -14.30 -20.15
C ILE A 758 29.30 -12.83 -20.01
N GLN A 759 28.19 -12.54 -19.32
CA GLN A 759 27.73 -11.16 -19.09
C GLN A 759 28.76 -10.32 -18.34
N ILE A 760 29.37 -10.86 -17.28
CA ILE A 760 30.42 -10.16 -16.52
C ILE A 760 31.65 -9.90 -17.40
N ARG A 761 32.11 -10.90 -18.17
CA ARG A 761 33.28 -10.73 -19.04
C ARG A 761 33.03 -9.73 -20.17
N ALA A 762 31.87 -9.78 -20.82
CA ALA A 762 31.49 -8.82 -21.85
C ALA A 762 31.41 -7.39 -21.29
N ARG A 763 30.84 -7.21 -20.09
CA ARG A 763 30.78 -5.90 -19.42
C ARG A 763 32.17 -5.33 -19.11
N ASN A 764 33.11 -6.19 -18.70
CA ASN A 764 34.47 -5.77 -18.38
C ASN A 764 35.31 -5.47 -19.64
N LEU A 765 35.12 -6.25 -20.72
CA LEU A 765 35.86 -6.07 -21.97
C LEU A 765 35.42 -4.80 -22.72
N TYR A 766 34.10 -4.58 -22.83
CA TYR A 766 33.52 -3.46 -23.58
C TYR A 766 33.09 -2.30 -22.68
N ARG A 767 33.77 -2.14 -21.53
CA ARG A 767 33.50 -1.03 -20.62
C ARG A 767 33.69 0.28 -21.39
N PRO A 768 32.72 1.22 -21.38
CA PRO A 768 32.92 2.50 -22.04
C PRO A 768 34.15 3.17 -21.43
N ALA A 769 34.98 3.80 -22.28
CA ALA A 769 36.08 4.61 -21.81
C ALA A 769 35.53 5.68 -20.86
N ASP A 770 36.16 5.80 -19.69
CA ASP A 770 35.82 6.82 -18.71
C ASP A 770 35.96 8.20 -19.37
N PRO A 771 34.90 9.03 -19.41
CA PRO A 771 34.97 10.36 -20.01
C PRO A 771 36.04 11.26 -19.37
N ASP A 772 36.44 10.95 -18.13
CA ASP A 772 37.33 11.78 -17.31
C ASP A 772 38.77 11.23 -17.17
N GLY A 773 39.11 10.10 -17.78
CA GLY A 773 40.50 9.65 -17.92
C GLY A 773 41.33 9.69 -16.62
N LEU A 774 40.85 9.11 -15.53
CA LEU A 774 41.63 8.91 -14.30
C LEU A 774 41.79 7.41 -14.03
N ALA A 775 42.96 6.89 -14.41
CA ALA A 775 43.51 5.64 -13.91
C ALA A 775 44.21 5.86 -12.56
#